data_AF-A0A7C6M2R1-F1
#
_entry.id   AF-A0A7C6M2R1-F1
#
_cell.length_a   1.000
_cell.length_b   1.000
_cell.length_c   1.000
_cell.angle_alpha   90.00
_cell.angle_beta   90.00
_cell.angle_gamma   90.00
#
_symmetry.space_group_name_H-M   'P 1'
#
loop_
_entity.id
_entity.type
_entity.pdbx_description
1 polymer ?
#
loop_
_entity_poly.entity_id
_entity_poly.type
_entity_poly.pdbx_seq_one_letter_code
_entity_poly.pdbx_strand_id
1 'polypeptide(L)'
;MRKIFSSLVILTVLLGGCTKDDPLLPNEEGLQLTCNLKEVEPGARYHTLRVDGVPAETGTYITKVNAAWARLERDTLAEDGIMELWVEENTDVRRRSLQVTVSNVNDPFQSGTIEIFQKGLGESDENTSGDPLSDFRIGWGMNAYDEYQSSNSIRGRVFDLNALAALDKEDEFQSVQEIIRAQSDFMNVSATSEREMSALLTSRQDKSSNFLGVKKTMRRYSQVSKNMSSQQYCSYARITKVVASRSIDAGTIQYIVEKMPVTQIPFTSRFREVYEKIKNTNGANRDQQITTMLNEFGTHVVIEAYAGGMIDYIGTFSRTQTSQLESIAEEQSKRVLGIANSSASNTLKNSLISDISQGASVEIKGGDPILRNNLIQGISKLDRLDVIPNKQLQEWFSSIVYTGSNKKELDLVDFKVMPIWQLFADKTISQQILMQVLKMQEQSNNKIPDQELGMDNYSISLQDSRFSFSNTDKSNTSLVKIYYVNNVPVLEICEEYVPKIRSDQRIQVFYPIYLGKTNHSQGLFPGDGEGNRPASIAFYEGDCYVTPIEEYGTSQKLSNIYYIHGNLYEKDYGNACAVPKNTTVQDHRLQFSEWDVSYPVVKIGPGYWTRTYITRKMQFGVKGAGGRFMTKEEVVDGILFADIYQTNSTGFLFPNEEIFGQHTEAYYGKQTLWYLPLTRDRKHLIEYLGGNMKTLFKGQMTGFDAQFEGYYGSYDESGNDLGKTTRRENGKKCYVAFKDGTTSSSGVAMVLTPDYTWKSIVTSAAFNYYPVRLFRTSCYIHDNL
;
A
#
# COMPACT_ATOMS: atom_id res chain seq x y z
N MET A 1 -17.73 18.59 34.23
CA MET A 1 -18.60 19.69 34.68
C MET A 1 -18.67 20.74 33.56
N ARG A 2 -19.79 20.73 32.80
CA ARG A 2 -20.41 21.77 31.95
C ARG A 2 -21.08 21.10 30.74
N LYS A 3 -22.41 20.99 30.84
CA LYS A 3 -23.41 20.67 29.82
C LYS A 3 -23.80 21.95 29.07
N ILE A 4 -24.13 21.88 27.78
CA ILE A 4 -25.12 22.74 27.07
C ILE A 4 -25.66 21.90 25.88
N PHE A 5 -26.81 21.21 26.03
CA PHE A 5 -28.19 21.54 25.64
C PHE A 5 -28.58 21.12 24.20
N SER A 6 -29.40 20.05 24.13
CA SER A 6 -30.25 19.70 22.99
C SER A 6 -31.67 20.20 23.28
N SER A 7 -32.26 20.96 22.36
CA SER A 7 -33.66 21.40 22.45
C SER A 7 -34.59 20.41 21.75
N LEU A 8 -35.51 19.86 22.54
CA LEU A 8 -36.64 19.02 22.14
C LEU A 8 -37.81 19.95 21.80
N VAL A 9 -38.35 19.88 20.59
CA VAL A 9 -39.63 20.54 20.25
C VAL A 9 -40.69 19.46 20.14
N ILE A 10 -41.60 19.44 21.12
CA ILE A 10 -42.86 18.70 21.11
C ILE A 10 -43.90 19.66 20.51
N LEU A 11 -44.57 19.28 19.43
CA LEU A 11 -45.75 19.99 18.94
C LEU A 11 -47.00 19.11 19.08
N THR A 12 -47.82 19.48 20.05
CA THR A 12 -49.15 18.93 20.33
C THR A 12 -50.15 19.56 19.36
N VAL A 13 -50.91 18.77 18.60
CA VAL A 13 -52.02 19.27 17.77
C VAL A 13 -53.35 18.98 18.46
N LEU A 14 -54.07 20.04 18.80
CA LEU A 14 -55.46 20.06 19.25
C LEU A 14 -56.40 20.15 18.03
N LEU A 15 -57.51 19.40 18.06
CA LEU A 15 -58.59 19.43 17.09
C LEU A 15 -59.52 20.65 17.30
N GLY A 16 -59.97 21.27 16.21
CA GLY A 16 -61.23 22.04 16.19
C GLY A 16 -61.37 23.15 15.13
N GLY A 17 -62.08 22.85 14.02
CA GLY A 17 -63.16 23.69 13.45
C GLY A 17 -62.87 24.77 12.38
N CYS A 18 -63.26 24.46 11.13
CA CYS A 18 -63.86 25.27 10.02
C CYS A 18 -63.38 26.74 9.77
N THR A 19 -63.06 27.23 8.56
CA THR A 19 -63.77 27.16 7.26
C THR A 19 -62.86 27.59 6.09
N LYS A 20 -63.03 26.90 4.95
CA LYS A 20 -62.92 27.35 3.54
C LYS A 20 -61.96 28.51 3.20
N ASP A 21 -60.81 28.12 2.67
CA ASP A 21 -60.37 28.40 1.30
C ASP A 21 -59.07 27.61 1.15
N ASP A 22 -59.12 26.43 0.52
CA ASP A 22 -57.90 25.68 0.22
C ASP A 22 -57.27 26.31 -1.04
N PRO A 23 -56.15 27.06 -0.93
CA PRO A 23 -55.27 27.19 -2.08
C PRO A 23 -54.76 25.78 -2.40
N LEU A 24 -54.85 25.41 -3.68
CA LEU A 24 -54.29 24.20 -4.27
C LEU A 24 -52.99 23.79 -3.55
N LEU A 25 -53.05 22.71 -2.78
CA LEU A 25 -51.87 22.02 -2.27
C LEU A 25 -50.95 21.78 -3.49
N PRO A 26 -49.66 22.16 -3.43
CA PRO A 26 -48.72 21.70 -4.45
C PRO A 26 -48.76 20.17 -4.42
N ASN A 27 -48.92 19.54 -5.57
CA ASN A 27 -48.89 18.08 -5.73
C ASN A 27 -47.67 17.51 -4.99
N GLU A 28 -47.90 16.85 -3.87
CA GLU A 28 -46.92 16.06 -3.12
C GLU A 28 -46.63 14.77 -3.90
N GLU A 29 -45.94 14.86 -5.04
CA GLU A 29 -45.36 13.66 -5.65
C GLU A 29 -44.01 13.37 -4.98
N GLY A 30 -44.04 12.58 -3.90
CA GLY A 30 -42.84 11.97 -3.33
C GLY A 30 -42.10 11.11 -4.36
N LEU A 31 -40.85 10.74 -4.08
CA LEU A 31 -40.03 9.96 -5.01
C LEU A 31 -40.63 8.56 -5.21
N GLN A 32 -40.94 8.21 -6.45
CA GLN A 32 -41.39 6.88 -6.85
C GLN A 32 -40.19 5.95 -7.04
N LEU A 33 -39.68 5.42 -5.92
CA LEU A 33 -38.48 4.59 -5.92
C LEU A 33 -38.81 3.14 -6.30
N THR A 34 -37.95 2.54 -7.10
CA THR A 34 -37.95 1.09 -7.33
C THR A 34 -36.59 0.51 -6.99
N CYS A 35 -36.58 -0.75 -6.54
CA CYS A 35 -35.39 -1.46 -6.11
C CYS A 35 -35.34 -2.85 -6.73
N ASN A 36 -34.14 -3.25 -7.17
CA ASN A 36 -33.86 -4.60 -7.65
C ASN A 36 -33.93 -5.67 -6.54
N LEU A 37 -33.76 -5.27 -5.28
CA LEU A 37 -33.74 -6.14 -4.11
C LEU A 37 -34.99 -5.92 -3.26
N LYS A 38 -35.84 -6.95 -3.20
CA LYS A 38 -37.07 -6.94 -2.39
C LYS A 38 -37.01 -7.88 -1.19
N GLU A 39 -36.20 -8.94 -1.30
CA GLU A 39 -36.12 -9.99 -0.30
C GLU A 39 -34.66 -10.47 -0.16
N VAL A 40 -34.26 -10.81 1.07
CA VAL A 40 -32.92 -11.30 1.41
C VAL A 40 -33.00 -12.54 2.30
N GLU A 41 -32.01 -13.41 2.17
CA GLU A 41 -31.88 -14.65 2.95
C GLU A 41 -31.57 -14.38 4.44
N PRO A 42 -31.77 -15.36 5.33
CA PRO A 42 -31.58 -15.16 6.77
C PRO A 42 -30.14 -14.85 7.18
N GLY A 43 -29.13 -15.28 6.42
CA GLY A 43 -27.71 -15.13 6.79
C GLY A 43 -27.21 -13.69 6.80
N ALA A 44 -26.25 -13.40 7.69
CA ALA A 44 -25.56 -12.11 7.73
C ALA A 44 -24.68 -11.92 6.49
N ARG A 45 -24.92 -10.87 5.68
CA ARG A 45 -24.12 -10.59 4.47
C ARG A 45 -24.34 -9.18 3.92
N TYR A 46 -23.49 -8.81 2.97
CA TYR A 46 -23.64 -7.60 2.16
C TYR A 46 -24.61 -7.82 1.00
N HIS A 47 -25.42 -6.79 0.76
CA HIS A 47 -26.39 -6.74 -0.33
C HIS A 47 -26.19 -5.47 -1.15
N THR A 48 -26.22 -5.63 -2.48
CA THR A 48 -26.19 -4.51 -3.42
C THR A 48 -27.61 -4.14 -3.82
N LEU A 49 -27.98 -2.90 -3.57
CA LEU A 49 -29.26 -2.32 -3.95
C LEU A 49 -29.02 -1.33 -5.08
N ARG A 50 -29.81 -1.45 -6.14
CA ARG A 50 -29.89 -0.46 -7.20
C ARG A 50 -31.24 0.23 -7.08
N VAL A 51 -31.20 1.53 -6.81
CA VAL A 51 -32.36 2.38 -6.67
C VAL A 51 -32.56 3.14 -7.97
N ASP A 52 -33.73 2.94 -8.58
CA ASP A 52 -34.18 3.72 -9.73
C ASP A 52 -35.33 4.65 -9.27
N GLY A 53 -35.59 5.73 -10.02
CA GLY A 53 -36.65 6.71 -9.70
C GLY A 53 -36.17 7.96 -8.97
N VAL A 54 -34.85 8.17 -8.92
CA VAL A 54 -34.22 9.40 -8.43
C VAL A 54 -33.84 10.28 -9.63
N PRO A 55 -34.30 11.54 -9.73
CA PRO A 55 -33.95 12.39 -10.86
C PRO A 55 -32.44 12.70 -10.88
N ALA A 56 -31.80 12.51 -12.04
CA ALA A 56 -30.35 12.60 -12.20
C ALA A 56 -29.76 14.00 -11.96
N GLU A 57 -30.59 15.05 -11.93
CA GLU A 57 -30.16 16.45 -11.92
C GLU A 57 -30.39 17.18 -10.59
N THR A 58 -30.96 16.53 -9.56
CA THR A 58 -31.45 17.20 -8.36
C THR A 58 -30.70 16.82 -7.08
N GLY A 59 -29.43 17.21 -7.00
CA GLY A 59 -28.72 17.32 -5.71
C GLY A 59 -28.31 16.01 -5.02
N THR A 60 -27.84 16.14 -3.78
CA THR A 60 -27.39 15.00 -2.96
C THR A 60 -28.58 14.36 -2.24
N TYR A 61 -28.64 13.03 -2.23
CA TYR A 61 -29.68 12.26 -1.55
C TYR A 61 -29.13 11.55 -0.33
N ILE A 62 -29.73 11.77 0.84
CA ILE A 62 -29.42 11.06 2.08
C ILE A 62 -30.22 9.77 2.16
N THR A 63 -29.60 8.72 2.67
CA THR A 63 -30.17 7.38 2.80
C THR A 63 -30.18 6.94 4.26
N LYS A 64 -31.29 6.38 4.74
CA LYS A 64 -31.44 5.92 6.13
C LYS A 64 -32.15 4.58 6.20
N VAL A 65 -31.83 3.81 7.24
CA VAL A 65 -32.54 2.57 7.61
C VAL A 65 -33.25 2.76 8.94
N ASN A 66 -34.39 2.10 9.11
CA ASN A 66 -35.20 2.17 10.33
C ASN A 66 -34.90 1.05 11.36
N ALA A 67 -33.93 0.18 11.07
CA ALA A 67 -33.65 -1.01 11.87
C ALA A 67 -32.20 -1.06 12.37
N ALA A 68 -32.00 -1.48 13.62
CA ALA A 68 -30.67 -1.62 14.23
C ALA A 68 -29.86 -2.82 13.71
N TRP A 69 -30.56 -3.86 13.21
CA TRP A 69 -29.94 -5.08 12.66
C TRP A 69 -29.45 -4.90 11.21
N ALA A 70 -29.58 -3.70 10.65
CA ALA A 70 -29.17 -3.36 9.31
C ALA A 70 -28.43 -2.03 9.30
N ARG A 71 -27.46 -1.88 8.40
CA ARG A 71 -26.76 -0.60 8.20
C ARG A 71 -26.44 -0.39 6.73
N LEU A 72 -26.47 0.86 6.31
CA LEU A 72 -25.94 1.27 5.01
C LEU A 72 -24.47 1.59 5.17
N GLU A 73 -23.67 1.21 4.18
CA GLU A 73 -22.24 1.51 4.17
C GLU A 73 -21.94 2.99 3.88
N ARG A 74 -22.93 3.71 3.33
CA ARG A 74 -22.91 5.17 3.13
C ARG A 74 -24.25 5.77 3.53
N ASP A 75 -24.23 7.01 3.99
CA ASP A 75 -25.41 7.80 4.31
C ASP A 75 -25.94 8.60 3.11
N THR A 76 -25.35 8.41 1.93
CA THR A 76 -25.72 9.08 0.68
C THR A 76 -25.84 8.08 -0.47
N LEU A 77 -26.77 8.35 -1.39
CA LEU A 77 -26.92 7.59 -2.62
C LEU A 77 -25.86 8.01 -3.63
N ALA A 78 -25.13 7.06 -4.19
CA ALA A 78 -24.14 7.32 -5.23
C ALA A 78 -24.80 7.68 -6.57
N GLU A 79 -24.09 8.41 -7.43
CA GLU A 79 -24.58 8.85 -8.75
C GLU A 79 -25.00 7.69 -9.67
N ASP A 80 -24.41 6.50 -9.50
CA ASP A 80 -24.78 5.29 -10.25
C ASP A 80 -26.05 4.60 -9.72
N GLY A 81 -26.71 5.19 -8.69
CA GLY A 81 -27.92 4.68 -8.06
C GLY A 81 -27.68 3.46 -7.17
N ILE A 82 -26.44 3.12 -6.87
CA ILE A 82 -26.09 1.93 -6.07
C ILE A 82 -25.96 2.31 -4.59
N MET A 83 -26.56 1.48 -3.73
CA MET A 83 -26.36 1.47 -2.29
C MET A 83 -25.93 0.08 -1.84
N GLU A 84 -25.31 0.03 -0.67
CA GLU A 84 -24.88 -1.20 -0.06
C GLU A 84 -25.42 -1.33 1.35
N LEU A 85 -26.09 -2.45 1.58
CA LEU A 85 -26.76 -2.77 2.83
C LEU A 85 -26.07 -3.97 3.46
N TRP A 86 -25.61 -3.79 4.69
CA TRP A 86 -25.24 -4.89 5.56
C TRP A 86 -26.43 -5.27 6.44
N VAL A 87 -26.72 -6.56 6.55
CA VAL A 87 -27.74 -7.10 7.45
C VAL A 87 -27.14 -8.13 8.39
N GLU A 88 -27.59 -8.14 9.64
CA GLU A 88 -27.28 -9.21 10.60
C GLU A 88 -28.04 -10.49 10.23
N GLU A 89 -27.63 -11.61 10.85
CA GLU A 89 -28.36 -12.86 10.72
C GLU A 89 -29.75 -12.74 11.35
N ASN A 90 -30.76 -13.31 10.69
CA ASN A 90 -32.09 -13.48 11.25
C ASN A 90 -32.21 -14.90 11.82
N THR A 91 -31.97 -15.04 13.12
CA THR A 91 -32.12 -16.31 13.83
C THR A 91 -33.57 -16.62 14.22
N ASP A 92 -34.52 -15.73 13.93
CA ASP A 92 -35.94 -15.96 14.16
C ASP A 92 -36.52 -16.84 13.05
N VAL A 93 -37.57 -17.60 13.38
CA VAL A 93 -38.36 -18.38 12.43
C VAL A 93 -39.12 -17.45 11.48
N ARG A 94 -39.50 -16.25 11.95
CA ARG A 94 -40.31 -15.27 11.19
C ARG A 94 -39.46 -14.32 10.38
N ARG A 95 -39.98 -13.88 9.22
CA ARG A 95 -39.44 -12.75 8.48
C ARG A 95 -39.48 -11.43 9.27
N ARG A 96 -38.57 -10.52 8.93
CA ARG A 96 -38.51 -9.13 9.43
C ARG A 96 -38.42 -8.13 8.27
N SER A 97 -38.98 -6.93 8.45
CA SER A 97 -38.98 -5.88 7.41
C SER A 97 -38.00 -4.76 7.74
N LEU A 98 -37.42 -4.19 6.69
CA LEU A 98 -36.54 -3.04 6.71
C LEU A 98 -37.09 -1.98 5.76
N GLN A 99 -37.12 -0.74 6.22
CA GLN A 99 -37.42 0.40 5.38
C GLN A 99 -36.14 1.19 5.13
N VAL A 100 -35.83 1.41 3.86
CA VAL A 100 -34.76 2.28 3.40
C VAL A 100 -35.38 3.55 2.86
N THR A 101 -35.14 4.67 3.54
CA THR A 101 -35.63 5.99 3.12
C THR A 101 -34.55 6.73 2.33
N VAL A 102 -34.93 7.31 1.20
CA VAL A 102 -34.08 8.19 0.39
C VAL A 102 -34.72 9.57 0.36
N SER A 103 -33.97 10.62 0.68
CA SER A 103 -34.48 12.00 0.76
C SER A 103 -33.50 12.99 0.15
N ASN A 104 -33.99 13.96 -0.63
CA ASN A 104 -33.17 15.04 -1.15
C ASN A 104 -32.72 15.96 -0.01
N VAL A 105 -31.42 16.29 0.05
CA VAL A 105 -30.87 17.22 1.06
C VAL A 105 -31.45 18.61 0.93
N ASN A 106 -31.66 19.08 -0.30
CA ASN A 106 -32.09 20.43 -0.59
C ASN A 106 -33.61 20.60 -0.54
N ASP A 107 -34.35 19.49 -0.65
CA ASP A 107 -35.81 19.46 -0.57
C ASP A 107 -36.28 18.17 0.15
N PRO A 108 -36.40 18.20 1.49
CA PRO A 108 -36.80 17.01 2.26
C PRO A 108 -38.19 16.46 1.90
N PHE A 109 -39.04 17.23 1.22
CA PHE A 109 -40.33 16.75 0.72
C PHE A 109 -40.19 15.81 -0.49
N GLN A 110 -39.06 15.87 -1.21
CA GLN A 110 -38.65 14.84 -2.16
C GLN A 110 -38.05 13.64 -1.41
N SER A 111 -38.92 12.81 -0.87
CA SER A 111 -38.55 11.58 -0.18
C SER A 111 -39.31 10.38 -0.72
N GLY A 112 -38.70 9.20 -0.63
CA GLY A 112 -39.32 7.92 -0.96
C GLY A 112 -38.79 6.81 -0.05
N THR A 113 -39.53 5.70 0.05
CA THR A 113 -39.15 4.56 0.89
C THR A 113 -39.18 3.27 0.10
N ILE A 114 -38.17 2.43 0.30
CA ILE A 114 -38.03 1.09 -0.25
C ILE A 114 -38.23 0.11 0.91
N GLU A 115 -39.09 -0.88 0.73
CA GLU A 115 -39.29 -1.94 1.70
C GLU A 115 -38.56 -3.21 1.27
N ILE A 116 -37.82 -3.80 2.20
CA ILE A 116 -37.02 -5.02 2.00
C ILE A 116 -37.37 -5.99 3.11
N PHE A 117 -37.57 -7.26 2.78
CA PHE A 117 -37.85 -8.31 3.74
C PHE A 117 -36.66 -9.25 3.89
N GLN A 118 -36.27 -9.54 5.13
CA GLN A 118 -35.34 -10.64 5.41
C GLN A 118 -36.12 -11.86 5.86
N LYS A 119 -35.92 -12.98 5.18
CA LYS A 119 -36.52 -14.27 5.53
C LYS A 119 -36.14 -14.69 6.95
N GLY A 120 -37.05 -15.41 7.61
CA GLY A 120 -36.73 -16.16 8.83
C GLY A 120 -36.30 -17.59 8.52
N LEU A 121 -35.74 -18.28 9.50
CA LEU A 121 -35.30 -19.68 9.36
C LEU A 121 -36.42 -20.65 8.95
N GLY A 122 -37.69 -20.30 9.21
CA GLY A 122 -38.85 -21.12 8.82
C GLY A 122 -39.31 -20.93 7.37
N GLU A 123 -38.73 -19.96 6.65
CA GLU A 123 -39.17 -19.54 5.32
C GLU A 123 -38.10 -19.77 4.23
N SER A 124 -36.93 -20.31 4.58
CA SER A 124 -35.93 -20.67 3.59
C SER A 124 -36.36 -21.93 2.83
N ASP A 125 -36.46 -21.83 1.51
CA ASP A 125 -37.23 -22.73 0.61
C ASP A 125 -36.72 -24.19 0.48
N GLU A 126 -35.71 -24.61 1.25
CA GLU A 126 -35.23 -25.98 1.25
C GLU A 126 -34.80 -26.37 2.65
N ASN A 127 -35.62 -27.17 3.34
CA ASN A 127 -35.33 -27.96 4.55
C ASN A 127 -33.87 -27.82 5.05
N THR A 128 -33.55 -26.69 5.66
CA THR A 128 -32.34 -26.56 6.46
C THR A 128 -32.62 -27.40 7.70
N SER A 129 -32.11 -28.63 7.71
CA SER A 129 -31.93 -29.37 8.94
C SER A 129 -30.95 -28.59 9.83
N GLY A 130 -31.45 -27.56 10.53
CA GLY A 130 -30.93 -26.93 11.74
C GLY A 130 -29.54 -26.29 11.77
N ASP A 131 -28.61 -26.61 10.85
CA ASP A 131 -27.20 -26.24 10.97
C ASP A 131 -26.73 -25.44 9.73
N PRO A 132 -26.48 -24.12 9.88
CA PRO A 132 -25.89 -23.26 8.85
C PRO A 132 -24.53 -23.76 8.32
N LEU A 133 -23.83 -24.64 9.02
CA LEU A 133 -22.56 -25.22 8.57
C LEU A 133 -22.68 -26.67 8.10
N SER A 134 -23.89 -27.23 7.99
CA SER A 134 -24.08 -28.62 7.53
C SER A 134 -23.44 -28.92 6.17
N ASP A 135 -23.39 -27.93 5.27
CA ASP A 135 -22.72 -28.02 3.98
C ASP A 135 -21.38 -27.28 3.92
N PHE A 136 -20.91 -26.65 5.01
CA PHE A 136 -19.71 -25.79 5.03
C PHE A 136 -19.75 -24.71 3.92
N ARG A 137 -20.94 -24.42 3.36
CA ARG A 137 -21.14 -23.58 2.16
C ARG A 137 -20.34 -24.00 0.92
N ILE A 138 -19.93 -25.27 0.79
CA ILE A 138 -19.39 -25.75 -0.49
C ILE A 138 -20.49 -25.75 -1.55
N GLY A 139 -20.15 -25.36 -2.78
CA GLY A 139 -21.11 -25.19 -3.87
C GLY A 139 -21.97 -23.92 -3.76
N TRP A 140 -21.68 -23.05 -2.79
CA TRP A 140 -22.30 -21.72 -2.70
C TRP A 140 -21.50 -20.69 -3.47
N GLY A 141 -22.22 -19.70 -3.96
CA GLY A 141 -21.66 -18.52 -4.59
C GLY A 141 -20.89 -17.63 -3.61
N MET A 142 -19.99 -16.80 -4.13
CA MET A 142 -19.19 -15.84 -3.36
C MET A 142 -18.87 -14.59 -4.18
N ASN A 143 -18.99 -13.42 -3.56
CA ASN A 143 -18.55 -12.15 -4.15
C ASN A 143 -17.09 -11.84 -3.80
N ALA A 144 -16.21 -11.76 -4.79
CA ALA A 144 -14.79 -11.48 -4.59
C ALA A 144 -14.50 -10.02 -4.21
N TYR A 145 -15.46 -9.10 -4.37
CA TYR A 145 -15.31 -7.70 -3.94
C TYR A 145 -15.62 -7.46 -2.45
N ASP A 146 -16.13 -8.47 -1.74
CA ASP A 146 -16.54 -8.34 -0.34
C ASP A 146 -15.33 -8.40 0.63
N GLU A 147 -15.47 -9.11 1.74
CA GLU A 147 -14.39 -9.38 2.68
C GLU A 147 -13.54 -10.57 2.22
N TYR A 148 -12.24 -10.52 2.48
CA TYR A 148 -11.32 -11.62 2.22
C TYR A 148 -11.68 -12.85 3.07
N GLN A 149 -11.89 -13.98 2.41
CA GLN A 149 -11.99 -15.30 3.04
C GLN A 149 -12.96 -15.32 4.24
N SER A 150 -14.19 -14.82 4.02
CA SER A 150 -15.18 -14.55 5.07
C SER A 150 -16.55 -15.10 4.69
N SER A 151 -17.29 -15.65 5.67
CA SER A 151 -18.69 -16.08 5.50
C SER A 151 -19.63 -14.96 5.05
N ASN A 152 -19.30 -13.70 5.37
CA ASN A 152 -20.04 -12.50 4.94
C ASN A 152 -20.04 -12.31 3.42
N SER A 153 -19.06 -12.91 2.73
CA SER A 153 -18.88 -12.82 1.27
C SER A 153 -19.66 -13.90 0.51
N ILE A 154 -20.31 -14.83 1.21
CA ILE A 154 -21.08 -15.94 0.63
C ILE A 154 -22.44 -15.46 0.11
N ARG A 155 -22.89 -16.05 -1.00
CA ARG A 155 -24.07 -15.67 -1.80
C ARG A 155 -25.05 -16.84 -1.93
N GLY A 156 -25.88 -16.91 -2.98
CA GLY A 156 -26.83 -18.01 -3.17
C GLY A 156 -26.18 -19.37 -3.44
N ARG A 157 -26.91 -20.47 -3.24
CA ARG A 157 -26.48 -21.84 -3.56
C ARG A 157 -26.43 -22.07 -5.06
N VAL A 158 -25.27 -22.50 -5.58
CA VAL A 158 -25.10 -22.80 -7.01
C VAL A 158 -25.33 -24.29 -7.28
N PHE A 159 -24.76 -25.16 -6.46
CA PHE A 159 -24.87 -26.62 -6.59
C PHE A 159 -25.83 -27.24 -5.57
N ASP A 160 -26.58 -28.23 -6.01
CA ASP A 160 -27.30 -29.17 -5.15
C ASP A 160 -26.34 -30.34 -4.82
N LEU A 161 -25.89 -30.39 -3.57
CA LEU A 161 -24.94 -31.40 -3.11
C LEU A 161 -25.52 -32.81 -3.07
N ASN A 162 -26.84 -32.96 -2.90
CA ASN A 162 -27.47 -34.28 -2.94
C ASN A 162 -27.54 -34.81 -4.37
N ALA A 163 -27.85 -33.93 -5.34
CA ALA A 163 -27.81 -34.28 -6.75
C ALA A 163 -26.37 -34.58 -7.20
N LEU A 164 -25.38 -33.83 -6.73
CA LEU A 164 -23.96 -34.09 -7.00
C LEU A 164 -23.52 -35.45 -6.43
N ALA A 165 -23.85 -35.75 -5.17
CA ALA A 165 -23.55 -37.04 -4.55
C ALA A 165 -24.31 -38.22 -5.19
N ALA A 166 -25.42 -37.99 -5.88
CA ALA A 166 -26.11 -39.03 -6.64
C ALA A 166 -25.34 -39.44 -7.90
N LEU A 167 -24.55 -38.53 -8.49
CA LEU A 167 -23.68 -38.82 -9.64
C LEU A 167 -22.48 -39.71 -9.25
N ASP A 168 -22.07 -39.71 -7.98
CA ASP A 168 -21.00 -40.57 -7.46
C ASP A 168 -21.35 -42.06 -7.47
N LYS A 169 -22.62 -42.43 -7.68
CA LYS A 169 -23.08 -43.82 -7.59
C LYS A 169 -22.78 -44.65 -8.83
N GLU A 170 -22.25 -44.06 -9.91
CA GLU A 170 -22.00 -44.76 -11.18
C GLU A 170 -20.52 -44.98 -11.56
N ASP A 171 -19.52 -44.46 -10.84
CA ASP A 171 -18.08 -44.75 -11.10
C ASP A 171 -17.19 -44.49 -9.85
N GLU A 172 -15.94 -44.97 -9.87
CA GLU A 172 -14.94 -45.07 -8.78
C GLU A 172 -14.51 -43.76 -8.05
N PHE A 173 -15.31 -42.71 -8.01
CA PHE A 173 -14.94 -41.40 -7.45
C PHE A 173 -15.97 -40.83 -6.47
N GLN A 174 -15.48 -40.02 -5.52
CA GLN A 174 -16.28 -39.34 -4.50
C GLN A 174 -16.21 -37.82 -4.71
N SER A 175 -17.30 -37.22 -5.22
CA SER A 175 -17.37 -35.79 -5.57
C SER A 175 -17.30 -34.86 -4.36
N VAL A 176 -17.76 -35.30 -3.19
CA VAL A 176 -17.78 -34.51 -1.95
C VAL A 176 -17.07 -35.24 -0.81
N GLN A 177 -16.09 -34.56 -0.21
CA GLN A 177 -15.28 -35.11 0.88
C GLN A 177 -15.37 -34.22 2.11
N GLU A 178 -15.47 -34.82 3.30
CA GLU A 178 -15.38 -34.15 4.60
C GLU A 178 -14.20 -34.72 5.39
N ILE A 179 -13.40 -33.84 5.98
CA ILE A 179 -12.19 -34.21 6.71
C ILE A 179 -12.18 -33.44 8.04
N ILE A 180 -12.04 -34.16 9.15
CA ILE A 180 -11.75 -33.55 10.45
C ILE A 180 -10.28 -33.13 10.47
N ARG A 181 -10.02 -31.91 10.90
CA ARG A 181 -8.68 -31.31 10.94
C ARG A 181 -8.35 -30.83 12.36
N ALA A 182 -7.08 -30.54 12.58
CA ALA A 182 -6.60 -29.85 13.76
C ALA A 182 -5.36 -29.05 13.36
N GLN A 183 -5.57 -28.01 12.56
CA GLN A 183 -4.51 -27.19 11.98
C GLN A 183 -4.69 -25.74 12.41
N SER A 184 -3.56 -25.07 12.66
CA SER A 184 -3.54 -23.64 12.90
C SER A 184 -2.52 -23.00 11.98
N ASP A 185 -2.92 -21.96 11.27
CA ASP A 185 -2.06 -21.28 10.31
C ASP A 185 -1.96 -19.80 10.65
N PHE A 186 -0.80 -19.22 10.37
CA PHE A 186 -0.55 -17.78 10.46
C PHE A 186 -0.18 -17.24 9.08
N MET A 187 -0.86 -16.19 8.67
CA MET A 187 -0.56 -15.45 7.45
C MET A 187 -0.26 -14.00 7.81
N ASN A 188 0.78 -13.44 7.19
CA ASN A 188 1.06 -12.02 7.18
C ASN A 188 1.29 -11.57 5.74
N VAL A 189 0.68 -10.45 5.38
CA VAL A 189 0.86 -9.77 4.10
C VAL A 189 1.13 -8.31 4.41
N SER A 190 2.19 -7.76 3.83
CA SER A 190 2.48 -6.33 3.91
C SER A 190 2.49 -5.73 2.51
N ALA A 191 2.04 -4.49 2.39
CA ALA A 191 1.94 -3.78 1.14
C ALA A 191 2.22 -2.30 1.37
N THR A 192 2.72 -1.62 0.35
CA THR A 192 3.02 -0.19 0.43
C THR A 192 1.82 0.70 0.06
N SER A 193 0.69 0.10 -0.33
CA SER A 193 -0.58 0.77 -0.58
C SER A 193 -1.76 -0.17 -0.36
N GLU A 194 -2.95 0.39 -0.14
CA GLU A 194 -4.21 -0.37 -0.05
C GLU A 194 -4.54 -1.07 -1.38
N ARG A 195 -4.16 -0.45 -2.51
CA ARG A 195 -4.31 -1.01 -3.85
C ARG A 195 -3.46 -2.26 -4.05
N GLU A 196 -2.18 -2.20 -3.67
CA GLU A 196 -1.28 -3.36 -3.68
C GLU A 196 -1.78 -4.46 -2.74
N MET A 197 -2.23 -4.10 -1.54
CA MET A 197 -2.83 -5.07 -0.61
C MET A 197 -4.04 -5.80 -1.22
N SER A 198 -4.94 -5.05 -1.86
CA SER A 198 -6.10 -5.59 -2.57
C SER A 198 -5.68 -6.60 -3.63
N ALA A 199 -4.66 -6.28 -4.44
CA ALA A 199 -4.14 -7.18 -5.45
C ALA A 199 -3.51 -8.45 -4.85
N LEU A 200 -2.66 -8.30 -3.82
CA LEU A 200 -2.01 -9.43 -3.16
C LEU A 200 -3.02 -10.39 -2.55
N LEU A 201 -4.01 -9.89 -1.82
CA LEU A 201 -5.08 -10.72 -1.24
C LEU A 201 -5.98 -11.34 -2.31
N THR A 202 -6.31 -10.61 -3.37
CA THR A 202 -7.09 -11.17 -4.49
C THR A 202 -6.35 -12.30 -5.17
N SER A 203 -5.04 -12.14 -5.45
CA SER A 203 -4.21 -13.17 -6.07
C SER A 203 -4.05 -14.42 -5.20
N ARG A 204 -4.14 -14.28 -3.86
CA ARG A 204 -4.16 -15.40 -2.92
C ARG A 204 -5.48 -16.16 -2.97
N GLN A 205 -6.58 -15.47 -3.23
CA GLN A 205 -7.93 -16.06 -3.34
C GLN A 205 -8.16 -16.71 -4.70
N ASP A 206 -7.79 -16.04 -5.79
CA ASP A 206 -7.79 -16.57 -7.15
C ASP A 206 -6.64 -15.97 -7.98
N LYS A 207 -5.68 -16.82 -8.34
CA LYS A 207 -4.52 -16.46 -9.19
C LYS A 207 -4.89 -16.14 -10.64
N SER A 208 -6.07 -16.57 -11.09
CA SER A 208 -6.54 -16.38 -12.47
C SER A 208 -7.31 -15.06 -12.67
N SER A 209 -7.65 -14.37 -11.58
CA SER A 209 -8.38 -13.11 -11.60
C SER A 209 -7.47 -11.94 -11.95
N ASN A 210 -7.90 -11.12 -12.92
CA ASN A 210 -7.21 -9.89 -13.33
C ASN A 210 -7.99 -8.63 -12.90
N PHE A 211 -8.49 -8.63 -11.66
CA PHE A 211 -9.19 -7.50 -11.06
C PHE A 211 -8.77 -7.35 -9.60
N LEU A 212 -9.14 -6.22 -9.00
CA LEU A 212 -8.84 -5.90 -7.61
C LEU A 212 -10.07 -6.23 -6.73
N GLY A 213 -10.03 -7.33 -5.98
CA GLY A 213 -11.08 -7.77 -5.05
C GLY A 213 -10.92 -7.26 -3.62
N VAL A 214 -11.58 -7.94 -2.67
CA VAL A 214 -11.49 -7.76 -1.20
C VAL A 214 -11.73 -6.34 -0.68
N LYS A 215 -12.63 -5.58 -1.32
CA LYS A 215 -12.81 -4.14 -1.09
C LYS A 215 -13.28 -3.83 0.32
N LYS A 216 -14.08 -4.70 0.95
CA LYS A 216 -14.55 -4.47 2.33
C LYS A 216 -13.42 -4.62 3.33
N THR A 217 -12.51 -5.55 3.09
CA THR A 217 -11.29 -5.66 3.88
C THR A 217 -10.44 -4.41 3.72
N MET A 218 -10.33 -3.84 2.52
CA MET A 218 -9.52 -2.62 2.29
C MET A 218 -10.11 -1.40 3.00
N ARG A 219 -11.44 -1.23 3.01
CA ARG A 219 -12.10 -0.11 3.72
C ARG A 219 -11.77 -0.02 5.21
N ARG A 220 -11.34 -1.12 5.84
CA ARG A 220 -10.91 -1.10 7.25
C ARG A 220 -9.67 -0.20 7.46
N TYR A 221 -8.80 -0.04 6.45
CA TYR A 221 -7.59 0.80 6.57
C TYR A 221 -7.89 2.28 6.82
N SER A 222 -8.92 2.83 6.16
CA SER A 222 -9.34 4.22 6.36
C SER A 222 -10.01 4.45 7.72
N GLN A 223 -10.44 3.39 8.40
CA GLN A 223 -11.08 3.45 9.71
C GLN A 223 -10.09 3.32 10.88
N VAL A 224 -8.91 2.73 10.65
CA VAL A 224 -7.91 2.48 11.72
C VAL A 224 -6.79 3.50 11.77
N SER A 225 -6.62 4.30 10.71
CA SER A 225 -5.55 5.29 10.62
C SER A 225 -6.09 6.72 10.61
N LYS A 226 -5.32 7.62 11.24
CA LYS A 226 -5.57 9.07 11.21
C LYS A 226 -4.75 9.78 10.12
N ASN A 227 -3.81 9.08 9.50
CA ASN A 227 -2.99 9.62 8.44
C ASN A 227 -3.68 9.42 7.08
N MET A 228 -3.35 10.27 6.12
CA MET A 228 -3.79 10.07 4.73
C MET A 228 -3.29 8.71 4.21
N SER A 229 -4.13 7.98 3.47
CA SER A 229 -3.75 6.70 2.85
C SER A 229 -2.46 6.78 2.03
N SER A 230 -2.19 7.97 1.47
CA SER A 230 -0.98 8.22 0.70
C SER A 230 0.33 8.34 1.49
N GLN A 231 0.26 8.32 2.81
CA GLN A 231 1.40 8.48 3.71
C GLN A 231 1.62 7.26 4.60
N GLN A 232 0.97 6.14 4.29
CA GLN A 232 1.05 4.92 5.07
C GLN A 232 1.30 3.68 4.21
N TYR A 233 1.74 2.64 4.89
CA TYR A 233 1.81 1.28 4.41
C TYR A 233 0.81 0.42 5.18
N CYS A 234 0.46 -0.72 4.60
CA CYS A 234 -0.61 -1.59 5.03
C CYS A 234 -0.03 -2.95 5.44
N SER A 235 -0.54 -3.50 6.55
CA SER A 235 -0.35 -4.90 6.91
C SER A 235 -1.70 -5.55 7.12
N TYR A 236 -1.80 -6.80 6.71
CA TYR A 236 -2.91 -7.68 6.98
C TYR A 236 -2.36 -9.00 7.51
N ALA A 237 -2.82 -9.41 8.68
CA ALA A 237 -2.45 -10.68 9.28
C ALA A 237 -3.69 -11.46 9.68
N ARG A 238 -3.60 -12.78 9.59
CA ARG A 238 -4.66 -13.71 9.92
C ARG A 238 -4.09 -14.89 10.71
N ILE A 239 -4.75 -15.28 11.78
CA ILE A 239 -4.62 -16.62 12.37
C ILE A 239 -5.92 -17.36 12.16
N THR A 240 -5.82 -18.60 11.67
CA THR A 240 -6.95 -19.53 11.62
C THR A 240 -6.67 -20.73 12.52
N LYS A 241 -7.73 -21.29 13.10
CA LYS A 241 -7.75 -22.64 13.66
C LYS A 241 -8.82 -23.43 12.95
N VAL A 242 -8.39 -24.35 12.10
CA VAL A 242 -9.23 -25.21 11.28
C VAL A 242 -9.46 -26.53 11.99
N VAL A 243 -10.73 -26.87 12.21
CA VAL A 243 -11.14 -28.11 12.88
C VAL A 243 -11.88 -29.09 11.97
N ALA A 244 -12.34 -28.62 10.82
CA ALA A 244 -12.91 -29.47 9.77
C ALA A 244 -12.81 -28.77 8.41
N SER A 245 -12.87 -29.55 7.33
CA SER A 245 -13.00 -29.04 5.97
C SER A 245 -13.94 -29.88 5.14
N ARG A 246 -14.54 -29.26 4.13
CA ARG A 246 -15.29 -29.97 3.09
C ARG A 246 -14.85 -29.50 1.71
N SER A 247 -14.82 -30.40 0.73
CA SER A 247 -14.43 -30.07 -0.64
C SER A 247 -15.30 -30.74 -1.69
N ILE A 248 -15.35 -30.09 -2.85
CA ILE A 248 -15.86 -30.58 -4.14
C ILE A 248 -14.66 -30.71 -5.07
N ASP A 249 -14.55 -31.82 -5.79
CA ASP A 249 -13.51 -31.96 -6.81
C ASP A 249 -13.76 -31.00 -7.99
N ALA A 250 -12.83 -30.05 -8.17
CA ALA A 250 -12.93 -29.04 -9.22
C ALA A 250 -12.85 -29.63 -10.64
N GLY A 251 -12.09 -30.72 -10.83
CA GLY A 251 -12.00 -31.43 -12.10
C GLY A 251 -13.31 -32.14 -12.43
N THR A 252 -13.99 -32.71 -11.44
CA THR A 252 -15.33 -33.28 -11.60
C THR A 252 -16.34 -32.22 -12.04
N ILE A 253 -16.31 -31.03 -11.44
CA ILE A 253 -17.21 -29.93 -11.84
C ILE A 253 -16.95 -29.50 -13.28
N GLN A 254 -15.67 -29.36 -13.69
CA GLN A 254 -15.31 -29.04 -15.06
C GLN A 254 -15.80 -30.12 -16.03
N TYR A 255 -15.61 -31.39 -15.70
CA TYR A 255 -16.08 -32.51 -16.51
C TYR A 255 -17.60 -32.50 -16.68
N ILE A 256 -18.35 -32.35 -15.58
CA ILE A 256 -19.82 -32.29 -15.59
C ILE A 256 -20.32 -31.15 -16.48
N VAL A 257 -19.75 -29.94 -16.30
CA VAL A 257 -20.15 -28.76 -17.07
C VAL A 257 -19.86 -28.91 -18.56
N GLU A 258 -18.74 -29.55 -18.92
CA GLU A 258 -18.34 -29.72 -20.32
C GLU A 258 -19.07 -30.87 -21.03
N LYS A 259 -19.41 -31.93 -20.32
CA LYS A 259 -19.88 -33.19 -20.93
C LYS A 259 -21.37 -33.46 -20.75
N MET A 260 -22.00 -32.93 -19.70
CA MET A 260 -23.40 -33.22 -19.42
C MET A 260 -24.35 -32.19 -20.03
N PRO A 261 -25.56 -32.59 -20.45
CA PRO A 261 -26.64 -31.65 -20.73
C PRO A 261 -26.96 -30.79 -19.50
N VAL A 262 -27.32 -29.52 -19.71
CA VAL A 262 -27.62 -28.55 -18.63
C VAL A 262 -28.67 -29.06 -17.64
N THR A 263 -29.65 -29.84 -18.12
CA THR A 263 -30.71 -30.44 -17.30
C THR A 263 -30.19 -31.50 -16.32
N GLN A 264 -29.01 -32.05 -16.56
CA GLN A 264 -28.36 -33.08 -15.73
C GLN A 264 -27.24 -32.50 -14.85
N ILE A 265 -26.81 -31.26 -15.10
CA ILE A 265 -25.85 -30.58 -14.21
C ILE A 265 -26.55 -30.38 -12.86
N PRO A 266 -25.91 -30.71 -11.72
CA PRO A 266 -26.50 -30.66 -10.38
C PRO A 266 -26.55 -29.23 -9.84
N PHE A 267 -27.00 -28.28 -10.66
CA PHE A 267 -27.35 -26.94 -10.21
C PHE A 267 -28.62 -26.95 -9.36
N THR A 268 -28.69 -26.02 -8.42
CA THR A 268 -29.96 -25.70 -7.75
C THR A 268 -30.99 -25.22 -8.76
N SER A 269 -32.28 -25.41 -8.47
CA SER A 269 -33.37 -25.00 -9.36
C SER A 269 -33.25 -23.52 -9.74
N ARG A 270 -32.99 -22.66 -8.76
CA ARG A 270 -32.86 -21.23 -8.96
C ARG A 270 -31.64 -20.86 -9.82
N PHE A 271 -30.48 -21.46 -9.59
CA PHE A 271 -29.31 -21.20 -10.43
C PHE A 271 -29.51 -21.70 -11.86
N ARG A 272 -30.15 -22.86 -12.04
CA ARG A 272 -30.48 -23.42 -13.36
C ARG A 272 -31.37 -22.47 -14.17
N GLU A 273 -32.41 -21.90 -13.56
CA GLU A 273 -33.28 -20.91 -14.22
C GLU A 273 -32.48 -19.72 -14.77
N VAL A 274 -31.61 -19.14 -13.94
CA VAL A 274 -30.79 -17.98 -14.31
C VAL A 274 -29.76 -18.36 -15.39
N TYR A 275 -29.14 -19.53 -15.26
CA TYR A 275 -28.20 -20.08 -16.23
C TYR A 275 -28.84 -20.23 -17.62
N GLU A 276 -30.00 -20.87 -17.70
CA GLU A 276 -30.73 -21.06 -18.96
C GLU A 276 -31.18 -19.73 -19.56
N LYS A 277 -31.62 -18.79 -18.71
CA LYS A 277 -32.01 -17.44 -19.16
C LYS A 277 -30.85 -16.69 -19.81
N ILE A 278 -29.65 -16.74 -19.22
CA ILE A 278 -28.44 -16.13 -19.80
C ILE A 278 -28.09 -16.79 -21.14
N LYS A 279 -28.14 -18.12 -21.19
CA LYS A 279 -27.85 -18.89 -22.42
C LYS A 279 -28.79 -18.54 -23.57
N ASN A 280 -30.07 -18.28 -23.26
CA ASN A 280 -31.12 -18.02 -24.25
C ASN A 280 -31.36 -16.53 -24.57
N THR A 281 -30.68 -15.60 -23.87
CA THR A 281 -30.79 -14.14 -24.09
C THR A 281 -29.55 -13.63 -24.82
N ASN A 282 -29.61 -12.54 -25.61
CA ASN A 282 -28.45 -11.98 -26.32
C ASN A 282 -28.27 -10.47 -26.03
N GLY A 283 -27.08 -9.91 -26.33
CA GLY A 283 -26.81 -8.47 -26.28
C GLY A 283 -26.97 -7.83 -24.89
N ALA A 284 -27.40 -6.56 -24.83
CA ALA A 284 -27.56 -5.80 -23.58
C ALA A 284 -28.53 -6.45 -22.58
N ASN A 285 -29.54 -7.18 -23.07
CA ASN A 285 -30.45 -7.94 -22.20
C ASN A 285 -29.71 -9.07 -21.47
N ARG A 286 -28.73 -9.72 -22.11
CA ARG A 286 -27.89 -10.74 -21.46
C ARG A 286 -27.00 -10.11 -20.41
N ASP A 287 -26.40 -8.96 -20.68
CA ASP A 287 -25.58 -8.22 -19.71
C ASP A 287 -26.35 -7.93 -18.41
N GLN A 288 -27.63 -7.55 -18.53
CA GLN A 288 -28.51 -7.35 -17.38
C GLN A 288 -28.76 -8.66 -16.63
N GLN A 289 -29.03 -9.77 -17.32
CA GLN A 289 -29.21 -11.08 -16.67
C GLN A 289 -27.93 -11.56 -15.97
N ILE A 290 -26.77 -11.34 -16.57
CA ILE A 290 -25.47 -11.64 -15.96
C ILE A 290 -25.29 -10.81 -14.69
N THR A 291 -25.59 -9.51 -14.75
CA THR A 291 -25.51 -8.64 -13.55
C THR A 291 -26.44 -9.13 -12.44
N THR A 292 -27.66 -9.54 -12.77
CA THR A 292 -28.59 -10.13 -11.79
C THR A 292 -28.01 -11.41 -11.19
N MET A 293 -27.46 -12.30 -12.00
CA MET A 293 -26.80 -13.52 -11.52
C MET A 293 -25.63 -13.21 -10.57
N LEU A 294 -24.76 -12.27 -10.94
CA LEU A 294 -23.60 -11.90 -10.14
C LEU A 294 -24.00 -11.24 -8.80
N ASN A 295 -25.11 -10.51 -8.76
CA ASN A 295 -25.65 -9.97 -7.51
C ASN A 295 -26.24 -11.07 -6.61
N GLU A 296 -26.89 -12.08 -7.19
CA GLU A 296 -27.56 -13.16 -6.46
C GLU A 296 -26.58 -14.26 -5.98
N PHE A 297 -25.64 -14.65 -6.84
CA PHE A 297 -24.71 -15.77 -6.64
C PHE A 297 -23.24 -15.34 -6.53
N GLY A 298 -22.92 -14.06 -6.70
CA GLY A 298 -21.54 -13.60 -6.66
C GLY A 298 -20.73 -13.95 -7.90
N THR A 299 -19.44 -13.71 -7.81
CA THR A 299 -18.44 -13.81 -8.90
C THR A 299 -17.79 -15.19 -9.03
N HIS A 300 -17.88 -15.99 -7.97
CA HIS A 300 -17.12 -17.21 -7.77
C HIS A 300 -17.99 -18.23 -7.03
N VAL A 301 -17.54 -19.48 -6.99
CA VAL A 301 -18.18 -20.57 -6.25
C VAL A 301 -17.16 -21.21 -5.32
N VAL A 302 -17.56 -21.45 -4.08
CA VAL A 302 -16.74 -22.14 -3.08
C VAL A 302 -16.66 -23.62 -3.42
N ILE A 303 -15.46 -24.12 -3.65
CA ILE A 303 -15.19 -25.54 -3.97
C ILE A 303 -14.50 -26.28 -2.82
N GLU A 304 -13.84 -25.57 -1.92
CA GLU A 304 -13.32 -26.14 -0.68
C GLU A 304 -13.50 -25.11 0.42
N ALA A 305 -13.95 -25.53 1.60
CA ALA A 305 -14.21 -24.65 2.72
C ALA A 305 -13.69 -25.24 4.03
N TYR A 306 -13.19 -24.37 4.91
CA TYR A 306 -12.58 -24.72 6.17
C TYR A 306 -13.38 -24.11 7.32
N ALA A 307 -13.86 -24.96 8.22
CA ALA A 307 -14.62 -24.54 9.40
C ALA A 307 -13.72 -24.48 10.64
N GLY A 308 -13.92 -23.44 11.45
CA GLY A 308 -13.01 -23.14 12.55
C GLY A 308 -13.32 -21.84 13.28
N GLY A 309 -12.28 -21.21 13.80
CA GLY A 309 -12.29 -19.82 14.23
C GLY A 309 -11.08 -19.06 13.69
N MET A 310 -11.22 -17.75 13.52
CA MET A 310 -10.17 -16.88 12.98
C MET A 310 -10.07 -15.55 13.74
N ILE A 311 -8.88 -14.96 13.67
CA ILE A 311 -8.62 -13.57 14.03
C ILE A 311 -7.86 -12.90 12.88
N ASP A 312 -8.41 -11.80 12.39
CA ASP A 312 -7.72 -10.92 11.44
C ASP A 312 -7.32 -9.61 12.07
N TYR A 313 -6.10 -9.19 11.80
CA TYR A 313 -5.52 -7.93 12.22
C TYR A 313 -5.10 -7.08 11.03
N ILE A 314 -5.49 -5.81 11.06
CA ILE A 314 -5.05 -4.79 10.12
C ILE A 314 -4.24 -3.73 10.87
N GLY A 315 -3.05 -3.44 10.34
CA GLY A 315 -2.15 -2.41 10.84
C GLY A 315 -1.68 -1.45 9.75
N THR A 316 -1.43 -0.19 10.12
CA THR A 316 -0.81 0.81 9.24
C THR A 316 0.52 1.30 9.79
N PHE A 317 1.48 1.49 8.89
CA PHE A 317 2.86 1.83 9.21
C PHE A 317 3.32 3.07 8.44
N SER A 318 4.23 3.81 9.05
CA SER A 318 4.82 5.01 8.45
C SER A 318 5.74 4.65 7.29
N ARG A 319 5.78 5.54 6.27
CA ARG A 319 6.68 5.41 5.12
C ARG A 319 8.17 5.58 5.44
N THR A 320 8.51 5.68 6.72
CA THR A 320 9.86 5.99 7.21
C THR A 320 10.76 4.77 7.36
N GLN A 321 10.18 3.57 7.43
CA GLN A 321 10.87 2.30 7.68
C GLN A 321 10.61 1.28 6.57
N THR A 322 10.42 1.72 5.32
CA THR A 322 10.00 0.85 4.22
C THR A 322 10.94 -0.32 3.96
N SER A 323 12.25 -0.12 4.14
CA SER A 323 13.27 -1.16 3.98
C SER A 323 13.08 -2.36 4.92
N GLN A 324 12.31 -2.17 6.00
CA GLN A 324 12.02 -3.17 7.02
C GLN A 324 10.52 -3.43 7.16
N LEU A 325 9.68 -2.91 6.25
CA LEU A 325 8.22 -2.96 6.33
C LEU A 325 7.72 -4.37 6.65
N GLU A 326 8.13 -5.36 5.86
CA GLU A 326 7.70 -6.74 6.04
C GLU A 326 8.06 -7.28 7.42
N SER A 327 9.33 -7.09 7.84
CA SER A 327 9.80 -7.56 9.15
C SER A 327 9.10 -6.88 10.32
N ILE A 328 8.82 -5.57 10.23
CA ILE A 328 8.15 -4.80 11.29
C ILE A 328 6.65 -5.15 11.33
N ALA A 329 6.03 -5.30 10.16
CA ALA A 329 4.64 -5.71 10.02
C ALA A 329 4.43 -7.12 10.61
N GLU A 330 5.35 -8.04 10.33
CA GLU A 330 5.32 -9.38 10.88
C GLU A 330 5.60 -9.40 12.39
N GLU A 331 6.58 -8.60 12.88
CA GLU A 331 6.85 -8.42 14.31
C GLU A 331 5.58 -7.99 15.05
N GLN A 332 4.92 -6.93 14.57
CA GLN A 332 3.70 -6.41 15.17
C GLN A 332 2.57 -7.44 15.13
N SER A 333 2.35 -8.07 13.98
CA SER A 333 1.26 -9.02 13.79
C SER A 333 1.42 -10.24 14.71
N LYS A 334 2.63 -10.81 14.80
CA LYS A 334 2.92 -11.91 15.72
C LYS A 334 2.75 -11.52 17.19
N ARG A 335 3.11 -10.28 17.56
CA ARG A 335 2.93 -9.77 18.93
C ARG A 335 1.46 -9.61 19.27
N VAL A 336 0.70 -8.91 18.42
CA VAL A 336 -0.74 -8.67 18.62
C VAL A 336 -1.50 -9.98 18.76
N LEU A 337 -1.20 -10.96 17.89
CA LEU A 337 -1.92 -12.22 17.83
C LEU A 337 -1.34 -13.29 18.76
N GLY A 338 -0.48 -12.92 19.72
CA GLY A 338 0.03 -13.82 20.76
C GLY A 338 0.94 -14.95 20.28
N ILE A 339 1.46 -14.88 19.05
CA ILE A 339 2.44 -15.84 18.52
C ILE A 339 3.83 -15.56 19.11
N ALA A 340 4.18 -14.29 19.29
CA ALA A 340 5.46 -13.85 19.84
C ALA A 340 5.26 -13.02 21.12
N ASN A 341 6.02 -13.35 22.16
CA ASN A 341 5.97 -12.67 23.46
C ASN A 341 7.05 -11.57 23.61
N SER A 342 7.61 -11.08 22.50
CA SER A 342 8.67 -10.07 22.52
C SER A 342 8.13 -8.67 22.83
N SER A 343 8.96 -7.84 23.48
CA SER A 343 8.70 -6.40 23.59
C SER A 343 8.84 -5.73 22.22
N ALA A 344 8.07 -4.66 22.00
CA ALA A 344 8.16 -3.88 20.76
C ALA A 344 9.57 -3.33 20.55
N SER A 345 10.14 -3.56 19.36
CA SER A 345 11.37 -2.91 18.93
C SER A 345 11.21 -1.38 18.85
N ASN A 346 12.30 -0.63 18.98
CA ASN A 346 12.25 0.83 18.83
C ASN A 346 11.81 1.22 17.41
N THR A 347 12.20 0.44 16.41
CA THR A 347 11.76 0.63 15.04
C THR A 347 10.24 0.54 14.93
N LEU A 348 9.64 -0.52 15.48
CA LEU A 348 8.20 -0.71 15.50
C LEU A 348 7.47 0.45 16.22
N LYS A 349 7.97 0.88 17.38
CA LYS A 349 7.39 2.01 18.14
C LYS A 349 7.32 3.29 17.32
N ASN A 350 8.32 3.52 16.47
CA ASN A 350 8.43 4.72 15.64
C ASN A 350 7.65 4.61 14.33
N SER A 351 7.33 3.41 13.86
CA SER A 351 6.66 3.19 12.58
C SER A 351 5.16 2.94 12.68
N LEU A 352 4.65 2.29 13.73
CA LEU A 352 3.23 1.93 13.82
C LEU A 352 2.34 3.18 13.97
N ILE A 353 1.31 3.30 13.13
CA ILE A 353 0.37 4.43 13.10
C ILE A 353 -1.00 4.02 13.64
N SER A 354 -1.54 2.89 13.16
CA SER A 354 -2.89 2.41 13.50
C SER A 354 -3.02 2.02 14.97
N ASP A 355 -4.20 2.24 15.53
CA ASP A 355 -4.56 1.82 16.89
C ASP A 355 -5.42 0.54 16.87
N ILE A 356 -5.04 -0.45 17.67
CA ILE A 356 -5.72 -1.74 17.76
C ILE A 356 -7.11 -1.65 18.42
N SER A 357 -7.35 -0.65 19.28
CA SER A 357 -8.67 -0.43 19.90
C SER A 357 -9.75 -0.03 18.90
N GLN A 358 -9.37 0.44 17.71
CA GLN A 358 -10.35 0.77 16.67
C GLN A 358 -11.05 -0.51 16.24
N GLY A 359 -12.38 -0.54 16.30
CA GLY A 359 -13.18 -1.75 16.03
C GLY A 359 -12.96 -2.37 14.64
N ALA A 360 -12.39 -1.62 13.69
CA ALA A 360 -12.02 -2.12 12.37
C ALA A 360 -10.63 -2.79 12.32
N SER A 361 -9.79 -2.65 13.34
CA SER A 361 -8.43 -3.20 13.35
C SER A 361 -8.43 -4.71 13.53
N VAL A 362 -9.31 -5.24 14.39
CA VAL A 362 -9.40 -6.68 14.65
C VAL A 362 -10.79 -7.21 14.36
N GLU A 363 -10.84 -8.34 13.65
CA GLU A 363 -12.07 -9.09 13.41
C GLU A 363 -11.89 -10.53 13.93
N ILE A 364 -12.90 -11.05 14.62
CA ILE A 364 -12.85 -12.38 15.25
C ILE A 364 -14.11 -13.15 14.85
N LYS A 365 -13.94 -14.36 14.31
CA LYS A 365 -15.05 -15.25 13.91
C LYS A 365 -14.89 -16.65 14.47
N GLY A 366 -16.01 -17.34 14.69
CA GLY A 366 -16.05 -18.67 15.29
C GLY A 366 -15.68 -18.69 16.78
N GLY A 367 -15.81 -19.88 17.38
CA GLY A 367 -15.62 -20.12 18.81
C GLY A 367 -16.81 -19.69 19.67
N ASP A 368 -16.69 -19.96 20.97
CA ASP A 368 -17.74 -19.65 21.95
C ASP A 368 -18.10 -18.15 21.91
N PRO A 369 -19.39 -17.77 21.77
CA PRO A 369 -19.80 -16.38 21.65
C PRO A 369 -19.46 -15.50 22.86
N ILE A 370 -19.48 -16.05 24.07
CA ILE A 370 -19.18 -15.31 25.31
C ILE A 370 -17.68 -15.02 25.36
N LEU A 371 -16.84 -16.03 25.11
CA LEU A 371 -15.39 -15.87 25.08
C LEU A 371 -14.94 -14.93 23.95
N ARG A 372 -15.56 -15.04 22.77
CA ARG A 372 -15.34 -14.13 21.65
C ARG A 372 -15.68 -12.69 22.03
N ASN A 373 -16.84 -12.43 22.63
CA ASN A 373 -17.24 -11.09 23.04
C ASN A 373 -16.32 -10.52 24.13
N ASN A 374 -15.88 -11.35 25.08
CA ASN A 374 -14.90 -10.96 26.09
C ASN A 374 -13.56 -10.55 25.46
N LEU A 375 -13.12 -11.26 24.41
CA LEU A 375 -11.91 -10.94 23.66
C LEU A 375 -12.05 -9.60 22.93
N ILE A 376 -13.16 -9.37 22.22
CA ILE A 376 -13.46 -8.11 21.53
C ILE A 376 -13.48 -6.93 22.52
N GLN A 377 -14.12 -7.09 23.69
CA GLN A 377 -14.13 -6.07 24.73
C GLN A 377 -12.77 -5.86 25.42
N GLY A 378 -11.91 -6.87 25.41
CA GLY A 378 -10.53 -6.74 25.85
C GLY A 378 -9.73 -5.86 24.88
N ILE A 379 -9.88 -6.11 23.58
CA ILE A 379 -9.20 -5.39 22.50
C ILE A 379 -9.57 -3.91 22.46
N SER A 380 -10.85 -3.57 22.67
CA SER A 380 -11.31 -2.18 22.65
C SER A 380 -10.71 -1.28 23.74
N LYS A 381 -9.98 -1.87 24.70
CA LYS A 381 -9.30 -1.16 25.80
C LYS A 381 -7.78 -1.08 25.61
N LEU A 382 -7.25 -1.62 24.51
CA LEU A 382 -5.82 -1.66 24.23
C LEU A 382 -5.37 -0.40 23.49
N ASP A 383 -4.18 0.09 23.80
CA ASP A 383 -3.56 1.16 23.04
C ASP A 383 -2.74 0.61 21.86
N ARG A 384 -2.31 1.51 20.97
CA ARG A 384 -1.50 1.24 19.77
C ARG A 384 -0.42 0.15 19.88
N LEU A 385 0.33 0.08 20.98
CA LEU A 385 1.48 -0.83 21.14
C LEU A 385 1.19 -2.07 22.01
N ASP A 386 -0.01 -2.13 22.55
CA ASP A 386 -0.45 -3.24 23.38
C ASP A 386 -0.69 -4.50 22.54
N VAL A 387 -0.86 -5.62 23.24
CA VAL A 387 -1.08 -6.95 22.65
C VAL A 387 -2.36 -7.54 23.21
N ILE A 388 -2.99 -8.42 22.43
CA ILE A 388 -4.18 -9.14 22.89
C ILE A 388 -3.80 -9.97 24.12
N PRO A 389 -4.56 -9.87 25.24
CA PRO A 389 -4.22 -10.61 26.45
C PRO A 389 -4.19 -12.13 26.21
N ASN A 390 -3.02 -12.75 26.40
CA ASN A 390 -2.80 -14.15 26.06
C ASN A 390 -3.82 -15.10 26.71
N LYS A 391 -4.22 -14.84 27.97
CA LYS A 391 -5.23 -15.66 28.65
C LYS A 391 -6.56 -15.70 27.87
N GLN A 392 -7.10 -14.53 27.50
CA GLN A 392 -8.37 -14.42 26.79
C GLN A 392 -8.27 -15.03 25.39
N LEU A 393 -7.13 -14.82 24.73
CA LEU A 393 -6.84 -15.42 23.43
C LEU A 393 -6.83 -16.95 23.50
N GLN A 394 -6.12 -17.55 24.47
CA GLN A 394 -6.04 -19.01 24.62
C GLN A 394 -7.38 -19.63 25.06
N GLU A 395 -8.14 -18.96 25.91
CA GLU A 395 -9.50 -19.39 26.30
C GLU A 395 -10.41 -19.47 25.09
N TRP A 396 -10.46 -18.41 24.27
CA TRP A 396 -11.21 -18.41 23.02
C TRP A 396 -10.70 -19.47 22.04
N PHE A 397 -9.38 -19.57 21.84
CA PHE A 397 -8.77 -20.53 20.91
C PHE A 397 -9.10 -21.98 21.29
N SER A 398 -9.15 -22.29 22.58
CA SER A 398 -9.50 -23.61 23.11
C SER A 398 -10.97 -23.97 22.92
N SER A 399 -11.85 -22.98 22.77
CA SER A 399 -13.29 -23.20 22.53
C SER A 399 -13.61 -23.71 21.11
N ILE A 400 -12.68 -23.52 20.16
CA ILE A 400 -12.85 -23.92 18.77
C ILE A 400 -12.60 -25.43 18.66
N VAL A 401 -13.69 -26.22 18.63
CA VAL A 401 -13.64 -27.69 18.58
C VAL A 401 -14.75 -28.23 17.69
N TYR A 402 -14.45 -29.26 16.89
CA TYR A 402 -15.45 -29.96 16.09
C TYR A 402 -16.15 -31.06 16.90
N THR A 403 -17.26 -30.73 17.56
CA THR A 403 -18.14 -31.68 18.26
C THR A 403 -19.59 -31.45 17.88
N GLY A 404 -20.46 -32.45 18.05
CA GLY A 404 -21.88 -32.33 17.70
C GLY A 404 -22.62 -31.16 18.37
N SER A 405 -22.20 -30.72 19.55
CA SER A 405 -22.78 -29.57 20.26
C SER A 405 -22.21 -28.21 19.81
N ASN A 406 -20.97 -28.19 19.33
CA ASN A 406 -20.21 -26.95 19.09
C ASN A 406 -20.12 -26.58 17.60
N LYS A 407 -20.64 -27.42 16.67
CA LYS A 407 -20.60 -27.11 15.23
C LYS A 407 -21.20 -25.74 14.89
N LYS A 408 -22.30 -25.38 15.56
CA LYS A 408 -23.00 -24.09 15.41
C LYS A 408 -22.20 -22.86 15.85
N GLU A 409 -21.10 -23.06 16.58
CA GLU A 409 -20.22 -21.99 17.08
C GLU A 409 -18.98 -21.81 16.21
N LEU A 410 -18.78 -22.69 15.22
CA LEU A 410 -17.73 -22.52 14.22
C LEU A 410 -18.17 -21.50 13.17
N ASP A 411 -17.22 -21.03 12.37
CA ASP A 411 -17.47 -20.21 11.19
C ASP A 411 -16.60 -20.70 10.03
N LEU A 412 -16.86 -20.21 8.82
CA LEU A 412 -15.95 -20.39 7.69
C LEU A 412 -14.78 -19.42 7.82
N VAL A 413 -13.58 -19.98 7.92
CA VAL A 413 -12.35 -19.23 8.21
C VAL A 413 -11.39 -19.16 7.03
N ASP A 414 -11.60 -20.02 6.04
CA ASP A 414 -10.86 -20.03 4.79
C ASP A 414 -11.65 -20.84 3.74
N PHE A 415 -11.42 -20.59 2.46
CA PHE A 415 -11.98 -21.36 1.35
C PHE A 415 -11.18 -21.22 0.06
N LYS A 416 -11.28 -22.24 -0.81
CA LYS A 416 -10.85 -22.18 -2.21
C LYS A 416 -12.05 -22.02 -3.11
N VAL A 417 -11.84 -21.26 -4.19
CA VAL A 417 -12.92 -20.84 -5.08
C VAL A 417 -12.63 -21.18 -6.54
N MET A 418 -13.70 -21.34 -7.31
CA MET A 418 -13.70 -21.44 -8.76
C MET A 418 -14.45 -20.24 -9.34
N PRO A 419 -13.94 -19.57 -10.38
CA PRO A 419 -14.69 -18.50 -11.02
C PRO A 419 -16.01 -18.96 -11.64
N ILE A 420 -17.09 -18.21 -11.41
CA ILE A 420 -18.44 -18.65 -11.82
C ILE A 420 -18.59 -18.76 -13.35
N TRP A 421 -17.80 -18.02 -14.11
CA TRP A 421 -17.77 -18.09 -15.57
C TRP A 421 -17.19 -19.40 -16.09
N GLN A 422 -16.47 -20.19 -15.27
CA GLN A 422 -16.03 -21.53 -15.64
C GLN A 422 -17.18 -22.54 -15.68
N LEU A 423 -18.34 -22.21 -15.09
CA LEU A 423 -19.54 -23.05 -15.15
C LEU A 423 -20.28 -22.97 -16.48
N PHE A 424 -19.81 -22.14 -17.42
CA PHE A 424 -20.39 -21.98 -18.74
C PHE A 424 -19.46 -22.60 -19.80
N ALA A 425 -19.90 -23.69 -20.42
CA ALA A 425 -19.14 -24.35 -21.49
C ALA A 425 -18.92 -23.45 -22.73
N ASP A 426 -19.87 -22.55 -23.02
CA ASP A 426 -19.73 -21.55 -24.08
C ASP A 426 -18.72 -20.47 -23.66
N LYS A 427 -17.55 -20.47 -24.31
CA LYS A 427 -16.47 -19.52 -24.03
C LYS A 427 -16.86 -18.07 -24.30
N THR A 428 -17.80 -17.80 -25.20
CA THR A 428 -18.29 -16.44 -25.46
C THR A 428 -19.09 -15.91 -24.27
N ILE A 429 -19.98 -16.73 -23.72
CA ILE A 429 -20.76 -16.38 -22.52
C ILE A 429 -19.82 -16.25 -21.32
N SER A 430 -18.88 -17.19 -21.17
CA SER A 430 -17.86 -17.16 -20.12
C SER A 430 -17.07 -15.83 -20.13
N GLN A 431 -16.59 -15.39 -21.29
CA GLN A 431 -15.90 -14.11 -21.43
C GLN A 431 -16.81 -12.90 -21.18
N GLN A 432 -18.09 -12.96 -21.57
CA GLN A 432 -19.04 -11.89 -21.25
C GLN A 432 -19.27 -11.77 -19.74
N ILE A 433 -19.35 -12.89 -19.02
CA ILE A 433 -19.46 -12.86 -17.55
C ILE A 433 -18.21 -12.24 -16.94
N LEU A 434 -17.01 -12.64 -17.38
CA LEU A 434 -15.76 -12.03 -16.92
C LEU A 434 -15.74 -10.51 -17.16
N MET A 435 -16.14 -10.05 -18.35
CA MET A 435 -16.22 -8.61 -18.64
C MET A 435 -17.21 -7.88 -17.72
N GLN A 436 -18.33 -8.51 -17.35
CA GLN A 436 -19.27 -7.90 -16.39
C GLN A 436 -18.69 -7.86 -14.97
N VAL A 437 -17.94 -8.87 -14.55
CA VAL A 437 -17.17 -8.82 -13.29
C VAL A 437 -16.19 -7.65 -13.33
N LEU A 438 -15.41 -7.49 -14.39
CA LEU A 438 -14.50 -6.34 -14.54
C LEU A 438 -15.23 -4.99 -14.47
N LYS A 439 -16.42 -4.88 -15.06
CA LYS A 439 -17.26 -3.67 -14.94
C LYS A 439 -17.77 -3.42 -13.52
N MET A 440 -18.03 -4.47 -12.73
CA MET A 440 -18.45 -4.33 -11.34
C MET A 440 -17.39 -3.64 -10.47
N GLN A 441 -16.10 -3.73 -10.82
CA GLN A 441 -15.03 -3.04 -10.12
C GLN A 441 -15.21 -1.51 -10.10
N GLU A 442 -15.81 -0.94 -11.16
CA GLU A 442 -15.99 0.50 -11.32
C GLU A 442 -17.27 1.03 -10.64
N GLN A 443 -18.11 0.14 -10.11
CA GLN A 443 -19.33 0.52 -9.37
C GLN A 443 -18.99 1.20 -8.04
N SER A 444 -19.82 2.13 -7.60
CA SER A 444 -19.57 2.94 -6.40
C SER A 444 -19.36 2.13 -5.10
N ASN A 445 -19.93 0.93 -5.01
CA ASN A 445 -19.79 0.00 -3.89
C ASN A 445 -18.50 -0.84 -3.94
N ASN A 446 -17.84 -0.94 -5.09
CA ASN A 446 -16.62 -1.73 -5.29
C ASN A 446 -15.39 -0.87 -5.66
N LYS A 447 -15.59 0.35 -6.16
CA LYS A 447 -14.53 1.25 -6.56
C LYS A 447 -13.73 1.70 -5.34
N ILE A 448 -12.41 1.57 -5.43
CA ILE A 448 -11.48 2.23 -4.50
C ILE A 448 -11.32 3.68 -5.01
N PRO A 449 -11.57 4.71 -4.18
CA PRO A 449 -11.38 6.11 -4.55
C PRO A 449 -9.97 6.40 -5.10
N ASP A 450 -9.86 7.31 -6.06
CA ASP A 450 -8.57 7.66 -6.69
C ASP A 450 -7.53 8.19 -5.67
N GLN A 451 -8.00 8.81 -4.59
CA GLN A 451 -7.18 9.24 -3.46
C GLN A 451 -6.52 8.07 -2.71
N GLU A 452 -7.20 6.92 -2.62
CA GLU A 452 -6.70 5.67 -2.05
C GLU A 452 -5.86 4.87 -3.08
N LEU A 453 -6.09 5.08 -4.38
CA LEU A 453 -5.36 4.44 -5.48
C LEU A 453 -4.00 5.09 -5.79
N GLY A 454 -3.80 6.35 -5.40
CA GLY A 454 -2.72 7.18 -5.93
C GLY A 454 -3.03 7.63 -7.35
N MET A 455 -3.03 8.94 -7.58
CA MET A 455 -3.41 9.54 -8.87
C MET A 455 -2.36 9.33 -9.97
N ASP A 456 -1.16 8.89 -9.63
CA ASP A 456 -0.02 8.75 -10.53
C ASP A 456 0.37 7.28 -10.64
N ASN A 457 -0.33 6.51 -11.47
CA ASN A 457 0.04 5.13 -11.79
C ASN A 457 0.52 5.04 -13.24
N TYR A 458 1.80 4.74 -13.42
CA TYR A 458 2.47 4.80 -14.72
C TYR A 458 3.14 3.47 -15.08
N SER A 459 2.96 3.04 -16.33
CA SER A 459 3.80 2.01 -16.94
C SER A 459 4.93 2.70 -17.70
N ILE A 460 6.15 2.59 -17.20
CA ILE A 460 7.33 3.29 -17.71
C ILE A 460 8.20 2.27 -18.44
N SER A 461 8.44 2.51 -19.73
CA SER A 461 9.36 1.68 -20.52
C SER A 461 10.80 1.95 -20.12
N LEU A 462 11.52 0.89 -19.78
CA LEU A 462 12.96 0.94 -19.48
C LEU A 462 13.83 1.05 -20.73
N GLN A 463 13.21 0.92 -21.91
CA GLN A 463 13.90 1.06 -23.20
C GLN A 463 14.00 2.51 -23.67
N ASP A 464 13.55 3.48 -22.86
CA ASP A 464 13.71 4.90 -23.17
C ASP A 464 15.19 5.26 -23.24
N SER A 465 15.67 5.62 -24.44
CA SER A 465 17.08 5.95 -24.67
C SER A 465 17.56 7.12 -23.81
N ARG A 466 16.66 7.99 -23.34
CA ARG A 466 17.00 9.12 -22.46
C ARG A 466 17.46 8.67 -21.07
N PHE A 467 17.13 7.44 -20.66
CA PHE A 467 17.60 6.84 -19.41
C PHE A 467 19.06 6.38 -19.49
N SER A 468 19.61 6.19 -20.70
CA SER A 468 21.02 5.83 -20.87
C SER A 468 21.95 6.98 -20.45
N PHE A 469 23.10 6.66 -19.87
CA PHE A 469 24.14 7.64 -19.61
C PHE A 469 25.26 7.47 -20.64
N SER A 470 25.68 8.58 -21.23
CA SER A 470 26.81 8.60 -22.14
C SER A 470 28.02 9.22 -21.44
N ASN A 471 29.23 8.75 -21.77
CA ASN A 471 30.46 9.30 -21.21
C ASN A 471 30.54 9.26 -19.66
N THR A 472 30.12 8.17 -19.03
CA THR A 472 30.04 8.05 -17.56
C THR A 472 31.40 8.12 -16.87
N ASP A 473 32.47 7.80 -17.60
CA ASP A 473 33.87 7.96 -17.17
C ASP A 473 34.37 9.41 -17.21
N LYS A 474 33.64 10.33 -17.86
CA LYS A 474 34.00 11.76 -17.84
C LYS A 474 33.45 12.41 -16.58
N SER A 475 34.32 13.16 -15.90
CA SER A 475 34.01 13.82 -14.64
C SER A 475 32.90 14.89 -14.74
N ASN A 476 32.58 15.39 -15.94
CA ASN A 476 31.52 16.38 -16.14
C ASN A 476 30.12 15.75 -16.31
N THR A 477 30.03 14.43 -16.45
CA THR A 477 28.75 13.72 -16.65
C THR A 477 28.08 13.49 -15.30
N SER A 478 26.80 13.86 -15.14
CA SER A 478 26.08 13.46 -13.94
C SER A 478 25.68 11.98 -14.03
N LEU A 479 25.73 11.27 -12.91
CA LEU A 479 25.32 9.86 -12.82
C LEU A 479 23.92 9.71 -12.19
N VAL A 480 23.19 10.81 -12.12
CA VAL A 480 21.81 10.87 -11.63
C VAL A 480 20.99 11.68 -12.63
N LYS A 481 19.83 11.15 -13.00
CA LYS A 481 18.85 11.79 -13.88
C LYS A 481 17.48 11.78 -13.20
N ILE A 482 16.68 12.81 -13.45
CA ILE A 482 15.29 12.90 -12.99
C ILE A 482 14.38 12.81 -14.19
N TYR A 483 13.40 11.92 -14.11
CA TYR A 483 12.33 11.75 -15.08
C TYR A 483 11.05 12.39 -14.58
N TYR A 484 10.49 13.24 -15.43
CA TYR A 484 9.31 14.04 -15.18
C TYR A 484 8.16 13.59 -16.07
N VAL A 485 6.96 13.57 -15.50
CA VAL A 485 5.70 13.38 -16.21
C VAL A 485 4.83 14.60 -15.93
N ASN A 486 4.39 15.30 -16.98
CA ASN A 486 3.65 16.56 -16.83
C ASN A 486 4.34 17.56 -15.88
N ASN A 487 5.66 17.70 -16.02
CA ASN A 487 6.53 18.55 -15.19
C ASN A 487 6.63 18.16 -13.70
N VAL A 488 6.04 17.05 -13.26
CA VAL A 488 6.18 16.52 -11.89
C VAL A 488 7.26 15.43 -11.89
N PRO A 489 8.24 15.45 -10.96
CA PRO A 489 9.25 14.41 -10.87
C PRO A 489 8.64 13.11 -10.36
N VAL A 490 8.84 12.01 -11.11
CA VAL A 490 8.25 10.70 -10.81
C VAL A 490 9.31 9.64 -10.52
N LEU A 491 10.48 9.76 -11.14
CA LEU A 491 11.52 8.73 -11.07
C LEU A 491 12.91 9.36 -11.07
N GLU A 492 13.78 8.87 -10.19
CA GLU A 492 15.21 9.12 -10.22
C GLU A 492 15.92 7.90 -10.81
N ILE A 493 16.81 8.14 -11.77
CA ILE A 493 17.58 7.11 -12.46
C ILE A 493 19.03 7.32 -12.06
N CYS A 494 19.64 6.33 -11.43
CA CYS A 494 20.99 6.38 -10.91
C CYS A 494 21.87 5.36 -11.63
N GLU A 495 23.00 5.81 -12.18
CA GLU A 495 24.08 4.90 -12.57
C GLU A 495 25.09 4.82 -11.42
N GLU A 496 24.91 3.82 -10.55
CA GLU A 496 25.59 3.77 -9.26
C GLU A 496 26.32 2.46 -9.02
N TYR A 497 27.28 2.49 -8.10
CA TYR A 497 28.04 1.32 -7.69
C TYR A 497 27.33 0.62 -6.53
N VAL A 498 26.80 -0.59 -6.77
CA VAL A 498 26.14 -1.43 -5.75
C VAL A 498 26.92 -2.74 -5.56
N PRO A 499 27.90 -2.78 -4.64
CA PRO A 499 28.82 -3.91 -4.49
C PRO A 499 28.13 -5.23 -4.11
N LYS A 500 26.94 -5.16 -3.49
CA LYS A 500 26.14 -6.35 -3.16
C LYS A 500 25.51 -7.02 -4.38
N ILE A 501 25.42 -6.33 -5.53
CA ILE A 501 24.97 -6.89 -6.80
C ILE A 501 26.18 -7.24 -7.65
N ARG A 502 27.06 -6.26 -7.91
CA ARG A 502 28.30 -6.49 -8.63
C ARG A 502 29.39 -5.50 -8.21
N SER A 503 30.63 -5.98 -8.18
CA SER A 503 31.79 -5.24 -7.67
C SER A 503 32.69 -4.67 -8.77
N ASP A 504 32.40 -4.97 -10.03
CA ASP A 504 33.25 -4.75 -11.20
C ASP A 504 32.76 -3.64 -12.15
N GLN A 505 31.49 -3.19 -12.05
CA GLN A 505 30.97 -1.99 -12.73
C GLN A 505 29.77 -1.36 -12.02
N ARG A 506 29.39 -0.17 -12.49
CA ARG A 506 28.13 0.49 -12.10
C ARG A 506 26.95 -0.25 -12.68
N ILE A 507 25.81 -0.13 -12.01
CA ILE A 507 24.51 -0.61 -12.47
C ILE A 507 23.53 0.55 -12.53
N GLN A 508 22.49 0.40 -13.34
CA GLN A 508 21.39 1.34 -13.38
C GLN A 508 20.31 0.92 -12.37
N VAL A 509 19.96 1.83 -11.45
CA VAL A 509 18.91 1.65 -10.45
C VAL A 509 17.89 2.76 -10.57
N PHE A 510 16.63 2.41 -10.43
CA PHE A 510 15.50 3.33 -10.51
C PHE A 510 14.91 3.52 -9.12
N TYR A 511 14.64 4.77 -8.72
CA TYR A 511 13.98 5.10 -7.47
C TYR A 511 12.72 5.92 -7.72
N PRO A 512 11.60 5.63 -7.03
CA PRO A 512 10.41 6.43 -7.16
C PRO A 512 10.60 7.78 -6.45
N ILE A 513 10.04 8.83 -7.04
CA ILE A 513 9.92 10.15 -6.43
C ILE A 513 8.46 10.36 -6.08
N TYR A 514 8.17 10.60 -4.81
CA TYR A 514 6.82 10.87 -4.33
C TYR A 514 6.79 12.22 -3.60
N LEU A 515 5.89 13.12 -4.05
CA LEU A 515 5.82 14.50 -3.56
C LEU A 515 7.19 15.21 -3.62
N GLY A 516 7.90 15.03 -4.74
CA GLY A 516 9.25 15.58 -4.96
C GLY A 516 10.38 14.88 -4.20
N LYS A 517 10.08 14.01 -3.22
CA LYS A 517 11.11 13.32 -2.42
C LYS A 517 11.46 11.95 -3.01
N THR A 518 12.75 11.69 -3.18
CA THR A 518 13.22 10.38 -3.67
C THR A 518 13.17 9.33 -2.56
N ASN A 519 12.62 8.15 -2.84
CA ASN A 519 12.54 7.06 -1.88
C ASN A 519 13.59 5.97 -2.14
N HIS A 520 14.74 6.07 -1.45
CA HIS A 520 15.83 5.07 -1.55
C HIS A 520 15.52 3.71 -0.94
N SER A 521 14.38 3.55 -0.26
CA SER A 521 13.96 2.26 0.28
C SER A 521 13.14 1.41 -0.71
N GLN A 522 12.91 1.94 -1.92
CA GLN A 522 12.06 1.33 -2.96
C GLN A 522 12.76 1.38 -4.33
N GLY A 523 14.08 1.18 -4.34
CA GLY A 523 14.84 1.09 -5.57
C GLY A 523 14.54 -0.20 -6.32
N LEU A 524 14.65 -0.15 -7.64
CA LEU A 524 14.49 -1.31 -8.52
C LEU A 524 15.69 -1.40 -9.46
N PHE A 525 16.39 -2.53 -9.42
CA PHE A 525 17.38 -2.92 -10.41
C PHE A 525 16.71 -3.81 -11.46
N PRO A 526 16.72 -3.43 -12.75
CA PRO A 526 15.99 -4.15 -13.79
C PRO A 526 16.64 -5.45 -14.25
N GLY A 527 17.80 -5.84 -13.70
CA GLY A 527 18.63 -6.91 -14.22
C GLY A 527 19.60 -6.41 -15.30
N ASP A 528 20.78 -7.02 -15.37
CA ASP A 528 21.81 -6.68 -16.37
C ASP A 528 21.96 -7.72 -17.47
N GLY A 529 21.25 -8.85 -17.37
CA GLY A 529 21.33 -9.96 -18.33
C GLY A 529 22.71 -10.63 -18.38
N GLU A 530 23.61 -10.27 -17.47
CA GLU A 530 24.99 -10.72 -17.36
C GLU A 530 25.19 -11.58 -16.11
N GLY A 531 24.14 -12.25 -15.65
CA GLY A 531 24.16 -13.10 -14.46
C GLY A 531 23.49 -12.47 -13.24
N ASN A 532 23.11 -11.18 -13.28
CA ASN A 532 22.39 -10.54 -12.20
C ASN A 532 20.92 -10.33 -12.58
N ARG A 533 20.03 -11.05 -11.87
CA ARG A 533 18.58 -10.96 -12.05
C ARG A 533 18.00 -9.64 -11.52
N PRO A 534 16.79 -9.24 -11.94
CA PRO A 534 16.08 -8.11 -11.34
C PRO A 534 15.98 -8.21 -9.82
N ALA A 535 16.09 -7.09 -9.12
CA ALA A 535 16.09 -7.04 -7.66
C ALA A 535 15.52 -5.73 -7.12
N SER A 536 14.85 -5.80 -5.98
CA SER A 536 14.51 -4.64 -5.16
C SER A 536 15.72 -4.22 -4.34
N ILE A 537 15.96 -2.91 -4.26
CA ILE A 537 17.09 -2.32 -3.55
C ILE A 537 16.55 -1.32 -2.52
N ALA A 538 16.91 -1.51 -1.25
CA ALA A 538 16.52 -0.62 -0.18
C ALA A 538 17.73 -0.14 0.61
N PHE A 539 17.80 1.17 0.87
CA PHE A 539 18.82 1.77 1.73
C PHE A 539 18.27 2.14 3.09
N TYR A 540 19.05 1.84 4.12
CA TYR A 540 18.78 2.27 5.48
C TYR A 540 20.09 2.61 6.17
N GLU A 541 20.24 3.88 6.58
CA GLU A 541 21.51 4.40 7.09
C GLU A 541 22.66 4.09 6.12
N GLY A 542 23.75 3.47 6.57
CA GLY A 542 24.89 3.08 5.74
C GLY A 542 24.72 1.77 4.96
N ASP A 543 23.62 1.05 5.17
CA ASP A 543 23.41 -0.30 4.63
C ASP A 543 22.52 -0.32 3.38
N CYS A 544 22.77 -1.34 2.55
CA CYS A 544 22.01 -1.65 1.34
C CYS A 544 21.45 -3.07 1.43
N TYR A 545 20.15 -3.23 1.21
CA TYR A 545 19.46 -4.50 1.18
C TYR A 545 19.07 -4.79 -0.27
N VAL A 546 19.43 -5.98 -0.76
CA VAL A 546 19.16 -6.41 -2.13
C VAL A 546 18.32 -7.68 -2.04
N THR A 547 17.09 -7.60 -2.53
CA THR A 547 16.15 -8.71 -2.54
C THR A 547 15.87 -9.08 -4.00
N PRO A 548 16.38 -10.22 -4.49
CA PRO A 548 16.12 -10.66 -5.85
C PRO A 548 14.63 -10.93 -6.10
N ILE A 549 14.14 -10.63 -7.29
CA ILE A 549 12.75 -10.94 -7.70
C ILE A 549 12.74 -12.36 -8.25
N GLU A 550 12.20 -13.31 -7.47
CA GLU A 550 12.37 -14.75 -7.70
C GLU A 550 11.74 -15.25 -9.01
N GLU A 551 10.72 -14.57 -9.53
CA GLU A 551 10.06 -14.91 -10.79
C GLU A 551 10.96 -14.73 -12.02
N TYR A 552 12.10 -14.03 -11.88
CA TYR A 552 13.02 -13.75 -12.97
C TYR A 552 14.35 -14.52 -12.85
N GLY A 553 14.83 -15.00 -14.00
CA GLY A 553 16.14 -15.64 -14.17
C GLY A 553 17.29 -14.63 -14.25
N THR A 554 18.52 -15.13 -14.09
CA THR A 554 19.77 -14.34 -14.08
C THR A 554 20.15 -13.71 -15.42
N SER A 555 19.56 -14.17 -16.52
CA SER A 555 19.74 -13.61 -17.87
C SER A 555 18.59 -12.70 -18.31
N GLN A 556 17.56 -12.52 -17.48
CA GLN A 556 16.39 -11.72 -17.82
C GLN A 556 16.55 -10.26 -17.42
N LYS A 557 15.89 -9.38 -18.17
CA LYS A 557 15.79 -7.94 -17.90
C LYS A 557 14.33 -7.54 -17.87
N LEU A 558 13.98 -6.64 -16.97
CA LEU A 558 12.71 -5.95 -17.02
C LEU A 558 12.68 -5.04 -18.26
N SER A 559 11.58 -5.07 -19.01
CA SER A 559 11.35 -4.13 -20.12
C SER A 559 10.57 -2.89 -19.68
N ASN A 560 9.78 -3.02 -18.62
CA ASN A 560 8.96 -1.96 -18.06
C ASN A 560 9.05 -2.00 -16.53
N ILE A 561 8.79 -0.85 -15.92
CA ILE A 561 8.55 -0.72 -14.48
C ILE A 561 7.20 -0.05 -14.29
N TYR A 562 6.55 -0.37 -13.19
CA TYR A 562 5.26 0.18 -12.83
C TYR A 562 5.44 1.09 -11.62
N TYR A 563 5.30 2.40 -11.84
CA TYR A 563 5.23 3.37 -10.75
C TYR A 563 3.81 3.36 -10.24
N ILE A 564 3.60 2.84 -9.03
CA ILE A 564 2.28 2.74 -8.41
C ILE A 564 2.37 3.41 -7.05
N HIS A 565 1.67 4.54 -6.91
CA HIS A 565 1.50 5.24 -5.64
C HIS A 565 2.81 5.61 -4.89
N GLY A 566 3.83 6.04 -5.65
CA GLY A 566 5.13 6.42 -5.08
C GLY A 566 6.09 5.26 -4.83
N ASN A 567 5.80 4.07 -5.36
CA ASN A 567 6.67 2.89 -5.31
C ASN A 567 6.88 2.32 -6.71
N LEU A 568 7.91 1.47 -6.89
CA LEU A 568 8.24 0.82 -8.16
C LEU A 568 8.06 -0.69 -8.06
N TYR A 569 7.53 -1.25 -9.14
CA TYR A 569 7.28 -2.68 -9.25
C TYR A 569 7.65 -3.23 -10.63
N GLU A 570 7.88 -4.53 -10.66
CA GLU A 570 8.11 -5.32 -11.88
C GLU A 570 6.82 -5.67 -12.63
N LYS A 571 5.67 -5.59 -11.97
CA LYS A 571 4.35 -5.84 -12.54
C LYS A 571 3.32 -4.83 -12.05
N ASP A 572 2.21 -4.72 -12.78
CA ASP A 572 1.15 -3.77 -12.44
C ASP A 572 0.25 -4.26 -11.30
N TYR A 573 0.30 -5.54 -10.91
CA TYR A 573 -0.61 -6.14 -9.92
C TYR A 573 -2.10 -5.92 -10.24
N GLY A 574 -2.48 -5.90 -11.53
CA GLY A 574 -3.87 -5.63 -11.95
C GLY A 574 -4.26 -4.14 -11.84
N ASN A 575 -3.27 -3.25 -11.69
CA ASN A 575 -3.49 -1.82 -11.62
C ASN A 575 -3.53 -1.21 -13.04
N ALA A 576 -4.57 -0.43 -13.33
CA ALA A 576 -4.63 0.36 -14.56
C ALA A 576 -3.53 1.44 -14.53
N CYS A 577 -2.41 1.17 -15.19
CA CYS A 577 -1.26 2.06 -15.29
C CYS A 577 -1.25 2.75 -16.66
N ALA A 578 -1.27 4.08 -16.68
CA ALA A 578 -1.20 4.83 -17.91
C ALA A 578 0.22 4.83 -18.48
N VAL A 579 0.38 4.87 -19.80
CA VAL A 579 1.67 5.22 -20.40
C VAL A 579 1.87 6.74 -20.22
N PRO A 580 2.96 7.19 -19.59
CA PRO A 580 3.24 8.61 -19.39
C PRO A 580 3.19 9.44 -20.68
N LYS A 581 2.60 10.62 -20.59
CA LYS A 581 2.60 11.65 -21.65
C LYS A 581 3.39 12.88 -21.17
N ASN A 582 3.86 13.72 -22.08
CA ASN A 582 4.63 14.94 -21.79
C ASN A 582 5.81 14.68 -20.85
N THR A 583 6.73 13.83 -21.31
CA THR A 583 7.80 13.30 -20.47
C THR A 583 9.13 13.98 -20.77
N THR A 584 9.87 14.33 -19.71
CA THR A 584 11.18 14.97 -19.81
C THR A 584 12.17 14.23 -18.92
N VAL A 585 13.42 14.11 -19.36
CA VAL A 585 14.54 13.60 -18.54
C VAL A 585 15.58 14.70 -18.43
N GLN A 586 16.01 15.02 -17.22
CA GLN A 586 17.07 16.00 -16.97
C GLN A 586 18.20 15.38 -16.14
N ASP A 587 19.44 15.78 -16.44
CA ASP A 587 20.58 15.46 -15.58
C ASP A 587 20.42 16.19 -14.25
N HIS A 588 20.53 15.45 -13.15
CA HIS A 588 20.52 16.06 -11.84
C HIS A 588 21.89 16.69 -11.57
N ARG A 589 21.94 18.01 -11.40
CA ARG A 589 23.17 18.77 -11.16
C ARG A 589 22.98 19.74 -10.00
N LEU A 590 24.04 20.00 -9.26
CA LEU A 590 24.07 21.12 -8.33
C LEU A 590 24.38 22.40 -9.11
N GLN A 591 23.51 23.40 -9.03
CA GLN A 591 23.78 24.73 -9.53
C GLN A 591 23.46 25.74 -8.44
N PHE A 592 24.40 26.63 -8.15
CA PHE A 592 24.18 27.76 -7.25
C PHE A 592 23.53 28.92 -8.02
N SER A 593 22.75 29.73 -7.33
CA SER A 593 22.19 30.96 -7.86
C SER A 593 23.31 31.87 -8.36
N GLU A 594 23.05 32.52 -9.49
CA GLU A 594 23.98 33.45 -10.16
C GLU A 594 25.26 32.81 -10.71
N TRP A 595 25.44 31.49 -10.61
CA TRP A 595 26.61 30.80 -11.16
C TRP A 595 26.33 30.25 -12.56
N ASP A 596 27.31 30.43 -13.45
CA ASP A 596 27.34 29.89 -14.81
C ASP A 596 27.81 28.42 -14.86
N VAL A 597 28.31 27.90 -13.73
CA VAL A 597 28.83 26.54 -13.58
C VAL A 597 27.85 25.71 -12.75
N SER A 598 27.59 24.49 -13.22
CA SER A 598 26.88 23.45 -12.47
C SER A 598 27.77 22.22 -12.28
N TYR A 599 27.58 21.53 -11.16
CA TYR A 599 28.38 20.39 -10.73
C TYR A 599 27.63 19.08 -10.94
N PRO A 600 28.25 18.07 -11.57
CA PRO A 600 27.66 16.76 -11.75
C PRO A 600 27.52 16.04 -10.41
N VAL A 601 26.49 15.20 -10.30
CA VAL A 601 26.11 14.51 -9.07
C VAL A 601 26.31 13.01 -9.22
N VAL A 602 26.64 12.35 -8.12
CA VAL A 602 26.63 10.89 -8.02
C VAL A 602 25.99 10.44 -6.72
N LYS A 603 25.24 9.34 -6.79
CA LYS A 603 24.72 8.64 -5.61
C LYS A 603 25.73 7.61 -5.13
N ILE A 604 26.04 7.64 -3.83
CA ILE A 604 26.88 6.64 -3.16
C ILE A 604 26.17 6.25 -1.88
N GLY A 605 25.67 5.02 -1.84
CA GLY A 605 24.87 4.56 -0.72
C GLY A 605 23.57 5.37 -0.57
N PRO A 606 23.22 5.83 0.64
CA PRO A 606 21.98 6.57 0.91
C PRO A 606 22.02 8.07 0.53
N GLY A 607 23.10 8.55 -0.10
CA GLY A 607 23.33 9.99 -0.26
C GLY A 607 24.00 10.38 -1.57
N TYR A 608 24.02 11.68 -1.83
CA TYR A 608 24.52 12.27 -3.07
C TYR A 608 25.73 13.12 -2.82
N TRP A 609 26.64 13.11 -3.78
CA TRP A 609 27.89 13.82 -3.74
C TRP A 609 28.11 14.60 -5.02
N THR A 610 28.76 15.76 -4.93
CA THR A 610 29.37 16.40 -6.11
C THR A 610 30.50 15.51 -6.64
N ARG A 611 30.41 15.08 -7.92
CA ARG A 611 31.43 14.25 -8.58
C ARG A 611 32.77 14.96 -8.74
N THR A 612 32.80 16.29 -8.79
CA THR A 612 34.04 17.07 -8.82
C THR A 612 34.14 18.01 -7.62
N TYR A 613 35.35 18.52 -7.36
CA TYR A 613 35.53 19.58 -6.36
C TYR A 613 34.80 20.85 -6.81
N ILE A 614 34.38 21.66 -5.84
CA ILE A 614 33.88 23.02 -6.11
C ILE A 614 35.03 23.86 -6.66
N THR A 615 34.76 24.68 -7.70
CA THR A 615 35.79 25.43 -8.43
C THR A 615 35.67 26.94 -8.26
N ARG A 616 34.59 27.41 -7.63
CA ARG A 616 34.30 28.82 -7.36
C ARG A 616 34.28 29.09 -5.86
N LYS A 617 34.58 30.33 -5.48
CA LYS A 617 34.57 30.82 -4.09
C LYS A 617 33.15 30.80 -3.51
N MET A 618 32.98 30.15 -2.35
CA MET A 618 31.71 30.11 -1.61
C MET A 618 31.69 31.13 -0.46
N GLN A 619 32.74 31.96 -0.34
CA GLN A 619 32.89 32.99 0.68
C GLN A 619 32.89 32.43 2.12
N PHE A 620 33.60 31.33 2.36
CA PHE A 620 33.86 30.84 3.73
C PHE A 620 34.67 31.87 4.52
N GLY A 621 34.39 32.06 5.81
CA GLY A 621 35.10 33.05 6.63
C GLY A 621 34.44 33.39 7.96
N VAL A 622 34.99 34.40 8.62
CA VAL A 622 34.54 34.88 9.94
C VAL A 622 34.28 36.37 9.94
N LYS A 623 33.28 36.80 10.70
CA LYS A 623 33.05 38.23 10.95
C LYS A 623 34.06 38.72 11.98
N GLY A 624 34.96 39.61 11.57
CA GLY A 624 35.93 40.22 12.47
C GLY A 624 35.30 41.20 13.45
N ALA A 625 36.05 41.60 14.48
CA ALA A 625 35.59 42.53 15.52
C ALA A 625 35.08 43.89 14.99
N GLY A 626 35.60 44.34 13.84
CA GLY A 626 35.15 45.56 13.14
C GLY A 626 33.97 45.36 12.17
N GLY A 627 33.28 44.23 12.23
CA GLY A 627 32.10 43.93 11.40
C GLY A 627 32.39 43.48 9.95
N ARG A 628 33.63 43.60 9.48
CA ARG A 628 34.05 43.12 8.15
C ARG A 628 34.17 41.59 8.13
N PHE A 629 33.69 40.97 7.07
CA PHE A 629 33.81 39.53 6.85
C PHE A 629 35.19 39.21 6.27
N MET A 630 35.96 38.35 6.95
CA MET A 630 37.29 37.91 6.52
C MET A 630 37.19 36.51 5.94
N THR A 631 37.46 36.38 4.64
CA THR A 631 37.39 35.11 3.93
C THR A 631 38.54 34.17 4.34
N LYS A 632 38.24 32.87 4.42
CA LYS A 632 39.11 31.76 4.79
C LYS A 632 39.03 30.66 3.73
N GLU A 633 39.29 31.05 2.48
CA GLU A 633 39.27 30.18 1.32
C GLU A 633 40.24 30.68 0.24
N GLU A 634 40.71 29.78 -0.61
CA GLU A 634 41.59 30.05 -1.74
C GLU A 634 41.22 29.15 -2.91
N VAL A 635 41.32 29.66 -4.15
CA VAL A 635 41.14 28.84 -5.36
C VAL A 635 42.51 28.59 -5.97
N VAL A 636 42.97 27.34 -5.93
CA VAL A 636 44.28 26.93 -6.44
C VAL A 636 44.07 25.88 -7.51
N ASP A 637 44.66 26.10 -8.70
CA ASP A 637 44.53 25.22 -9.86
C ASP A 637 43.07 24.88 -10.22
N GLY A 638 42.18 25.87 -10.04
CA GLY A 638 40.74 25.73 -10.32
C GLY A 638 39.93 24.97 -9.26
N ILE A 639 40.52 24.66 -8.10
CA ILE A 639 39.85 23.97 -6.99
C ILE A 639 39.70 24.91 -5.79
N LEU A 640 38.51 24.95 -5.21
CA LEU A 640 38.26 25.65 -3.96
C LEU A 640 38.83 24.85 -2.78
N PHE A 641 39.79 25.44 -2.09
CA PHE A 641 40.24 25.03 -0.76
C PHE A 641 39.65 25.99 0.26
N ALA A 642 38.88 25.50 1.23
CA ALA A 642 38.28 26.34 2.25
C ALA A 642 38.47 25.79 3.67
N ASP A 643 38.49 26.69 4.65
CA ASP A 643 38.21 26.36 6.04
C ASP A 643 36.71 26.08 6.20
N ILE A 644 36.32 24.83 5.90
CA ILE A 644 34.92 24.38 5.91
C ILE A 644 34.26 24.44 7.31
N TYR A 645 35.05 24.68 8.36
CA TYR A 645 34.56 24.79 9.73
C TYR A 645 33.96 26.18 10.00
N GLN A 646 34.32 27.17 9.20
CA GLN A 646 33.77 28.52 9.28
C GLN A 646 32.40 28.64 8.61
N THR A 647 31.74 29.78 8.81
CA THR A 647 30.48 30.11 8.14
C THR A 647 30.74 30.71 6.75
N ASN A 648 29.70 30.83 5.95
CA ASN A 648 29.73 31.59 4.70
C ASN A 648 29.28 33.04 4.92
N SER A 649 29.69 33.94 4.04
CA SER A 649 29.23 35.33 4.07
C SER A 649 27.73 35.41 3.72
N THR A 650 27.07 36.47 4.20
CA THR A 650 25.67 36.74 3.84
C THR A 650 25.47 36.93 2.34
N GLY A 651 26.49 37.44 1.62
CA GLY A 651 26.44 37.62 0.18
C GLY A 651 26.39 36.30 -0.60
N PHE A 652 26.90 35.20 -0.02
CA PHE A 652 26.76 33.87 -0.61
C PHE A 652 25.49 33.17 -0.13
N LEU A 653 25.20 33.26 1.18
CA LEU A 653 24.07 32.54 1.77
C LEU A 653 22.72 33.04 1.27
N PHE A 654 22.51 34.36 1.18
CA PHE A 654 21.23 34.95 0.81
C PHE A 654 20.69 34.46 -0.55
N PRO A 655 21.46 34.51 -1.65
CA PRO A 655 20.96 34.00 -2.94
C PRO A 655 20.86 32.46 -3.00
N ASN A 656 21.44 31.72 -2.04
CA ASN A 656 21.56 30.26 -2.08
C ASN A 656 20.87 29.56 -0.91
N GLU A 657 20.00 30.24 -0.16
CA GLU A 657 19.39 29.71 1.07
C GLU A 657 18.48 28.50 0.85
N GLU A 658 17.97 28.34 -0.38
CA GLU A 658 17.16 27.20 -0.83
C GLU A 658 17.99 26.10 -1.53
N ILE A 659 19.29 26.31 -1.74
CA ILE A 659 20.18 25.36 -2.43
C ILE A 659 21.17 24.74 -1.46
N PHE A 660 21.75 25.56 -0.58
CA PHE A 660 22.80 25.19 0.35
C PHE A 660 22.55 25.72 1.75
N GLY A 661 22.68 24.84 2.73
CA GLY A 661 22.52 25.23 4.12
C GLY A 661 22.24 24.08 5.05
N GLN A 662 21.60 24.40 6.17
CA GLN A 662 21.39 23.48 7.28
C GLN A 662 19.91 23.18 7.52
N HIS A 663 19.04 23.55 6.58
CA HIS A 663 17.62 23.24 6.66
C HIS A 663 17.41 21.75 6.83
N THR A 664 16.61 21.38 7.83
CA THR A 664 16.28 20.00 8.13
C THR A 664 14.78 19.79 8.03
N GLU A 665 14.36 18.63 7.54
CA GLU A 665 12.95 18.27 7.58
C GLU A 665 12.52 17.99 9.03
N ALA A 666 11.29 18.38 9.38
CA ALA A 666 10.76 18.29 10.74
C ALA A 666 10.66 16.85 11.26
N TYR A 667 10.42 15.88 10.37
CA TYR A 667 10.12 14.50 10.77
C TYR A 667 11.38 13.69 11.11
N TYR A 668 12.46 13.83 10.33
CA TYR A 668 13.67 13.00 10.48
C TYR A 668 14.90 13.77 10.94
N GLY A 669 14.85 15.12 10.98
CA GLY A 669 16.02 15.94 11.31
C GLY A 669 17.19 15.76 10.33
N LYS A 670 16.91 15.33 9.10
CA LYS A 670 17.90 15.19 8.01
C LYS A 670 17.93 16.44 7.14
N GLN A 671 19.10 16.81 6.62
CA GLN A 671 19.22 18.00 5.77
C GLN A 671 18.45 17.83 4.47
N THR A 672 17.70 18.85 4.10
CA THR A 672 16.93 18.92 2.85
C THR A 672 17.70 19.59 1.72
N LEU A 673 18.82 20.26 2.01
CA LEU A 673 19.63 21.01 1.05
C LEU A 673 21.00 20.37 0.83
N TRP A 674 21.80 20.92 -0.09
CA TRP A 674 23.23 20.62 -0.14
C TRP A 674 23.94 21.21 1.08
N TYR A 675 24.90 20.47 1.63
CA TYR A 675 25.64 20.90 2.81
C TYR A 675 27.06 20.33 2.82
N LEU A 676 27.88 20.85 3.72
CA LEU A 676 29.21 20.30 3.99
C LEU A 676 29.06 18.97 4.72
N PRO A 677 29.68 17.88 4.24
CA PRO A 677 29.44 16.55 4.76
C PRO A 677 29.79 16.46 6.25
N LEU A 678 29.05 15.65 6.99
CA LEU A 678 29.18 15.49 8.44
C LEU A 678 29.87 14.18 8.80
N THR A 679 30.38 14.07 10.03
CA THR A 679 31.03 12.84 10.54
C THR A 679 30.11 11.61 10.45
N ARG A 680 28.78 11.80 10.51
CA ARG A 680 27.80 10.72 10.26
C ARG A 680 27.78 10.26 8.80
N ASP A 681 27.96 11.17 7.85
CA ASP A 681 27.95 10.86 6.41
C ASP A 681 29.21 10.07 6.04
N ARG A 682 30.35 10.38 6.70
CA ARG A 682 31.57 9.55 6.67
C ARG A 682 31.30 8.12 7.13
N LYS A 683 30.58 7.94 8.24
CA LYS A 683 30.28 6.61 8.77
C LYS A 683 29.49 5.78 7.74
N HIS A 684 28.42 6.35 7.18
CA HIS A 684 27.62 5.69 6.14
C HIS A 684 28.43 5.37 4.88
N LEU A 685 29.31 6.29 4.45
CA LEU A 685 30.19 6.05 3.31
C LEU A 685 31.15 4.87 3.55
N ILE A 686 31.71 4.76 4.76
CA ILE A 686 32.61 3.67 5.17
C ILE A 686 31.89 2.33 5.23
N GLU A 687 30.72 2.30 5.84
CA GLU A 687 29.89 1.10 5.95
C GLU A 687 29.47 0.61 4.56
N TYR A 688 28.95 1.51 3.71
CA TYR A 688 28.46 1.16 2.39
C TYR A 688 29.54 0.55 1.48
N LEU A 689 30.74 1.14 1.47
CA LEU A 689 31.83 0.67 0.62
C LEU A 689 32.57 -0.54 1.21
N GLY A 690 32.20 -1.01 2.42
CA GLY A 690 32.85 -2.15 3.08
C GLY A 690 34.35 -1.94 3.29
N GLY A 691 34.80 -0.68 3.46
CA GLY A 691 36.20 -0.32 3.52
C GLY A 691 36.96 -0.25 2.18
N ASN A 692 36.35 -0.62 1.04
CA ASN A 692 36.96 -0.50 -0.29
C ASN A 692 36.84 0.91 -0.87
N MET A 693 37.50 1.84 -0.21
CA MET A 693 37.49 3.26 -0.54
C MET A 693 38.30 3.64 -1.78
N LYS A 694 39.09 2.72 -2.34
CA LYS A 694 39.79 2.96 -3.63
C LYS A 694 38.80 3.26 -4.75
N THR A 695 37.57 2.75 -4.62
CA THR A 695 36.46 2.98 -5.55
C THR A 695 36.01 4.43 -5.64
N LEU A 696 36.46 5.32 -4.73
CA LEU A 696 36.18 6.76 -4.76
C LEU A 696 37.03 7.56 -5.75
N PHE A 697 38.12 6.99 -6.25
CA PHE A 697 39.03 7.74 -7.12
C PHE A 697 38.48 8.04 -8.50
N LYS A 698 39.11 9.02 -9.15
CA LYS A 698 38.84 9.36 -10.54
C LYS A 698 38.87 8.14 -11.46
N GLY A 699 37.80 7.98 -12.22
CA GLY A 699 37.63 6.86 -13.15
C GLY A 699 37.28 5.52 -12.51
N GLN A 700 36.98 5.49 -11.20
CA GLN A 700 36.58 4.27 -10.51
C GLN A 700 35.04 4.13 -10.41
N MET A 701 34.62 2.97 -9.89
CA MET A 701 33.23 2.51 -9.85
C MET A 701 32.25 3.54 -9.27
N THR A 702 32.59 4.23 -8.18
CA THR A 702 31.63 5.15 -7.55
C THR A 702 31.46 6.45 -8.33
N GLY A 703 32.40 6.81 -9.21
CA GLY A 703 32.34 8.07 -9.95
C GLY A 703 32.50 9.34 -9.10
N PHE A 704 32.92 9.21 -7.84
CA PHE A 704 33.15 10.36 -6.94
C PHE A 704 34.33 11.26 -7.36
N ASP A 705 35.21 10.75 -8.23
CA ASP A 705 36.43 11.40 -8.72
C ASP A 705 37.26 12.12 -7.65
N ALA A 706 37.56 11.41 -6.56
CA ALA A 706 38.60 11.84 -5.62
C ALA A 706 39.98 11.88 -6.31
N GLN A 707 40.81 12.84 -5.91
CA GLN A 707 42.15 13.04 -6.47
C GLN A 707 43.16 13.43 -5.37
N PHE A 708 44.45 13.22 -5.64
CA PHE A 708 45.54 13.51 -4.71
C PHE A 708 45.89 15.01 -4.66
N GLU A 709 44.91 15.85 -4.33
CA GLU A 709 45.04 17.32 -4.39
C GLU A 709 45.73 17.92 -3.16
N GLY A 710 45.95 17.14 -2.09
CA GLY A 710 46.50 17.63 -0.84
C GLY A 710 45.54 18.54 -0.07
N TYR A 711 46.11 19.39 0.78
CA TYR A 711 45.40 20.48 1.47
C TYR A 711 46.17 21.79 1.31
N TYR A 712 45.54 22.92 1.66
CA TYR A 712 46.16 24.24 1.59
C TYR A 712 46.21 24.88 2.97
N GLY A 713 47.39 25.21 3.48
CA GLY A 713 47.48 25.77 4.83
C GLY A 713 48.89 25.86 5.41
N SER A 714 48.98 26.40 6.62
CA SER A 714 50.24 26.59 7.34
C SER A 714 50.52 25.52 8.38
N TYR A 715 49.62 24.59 8.65
CA TYR A 715 49.80 23.58 9.71
C TYR A 715 50.05 22.19 9.12
N ASP A 716 50.80 21.34 9.83
CA ASP A 716 50.88 19.90 9.51
C ASP A 716 49.65 19.13 10.02
N GLU A 717 49.59 17.82 9.77
CA GLU A 717 48.49 16.94 10.20
C GLU A 717 48.44 16.75 11.73
N SER A 718 49.50 17.13 12.46
CA SER A 718 49.57 17.11 13.92
C SER A 718 49.23 18.47 14.55
N GLY A 719 48.98 19.50 13.73
CA GLY A 719 48.67 20.85 14.18
C GLY A 719 49.88 21.73 14.50
N ASN A 720 51.07 21.35 14.06
CA ASN A 720 52.24 22.21 14.22
C ASN A 720 52.25 23.28 13.13
N ASP A 721 52.47 24.54 13.51
CA ASP A 721 52.60 25.65 12.57
C ASP A 721 53.93 25.56 11.80
N LEU A 722 53.82 25.59 10.48
CA LEU A 722 54.91 25.54 9.51
C LEU A 722 55.19 26.92 8.90
N GLY A 723 54.58 27.98 9.43
CA GLY A 723 54.91 29.39 9.20
C GLY A 723 54.47 29.98 7.85
N LYS A 724 54.15 29.16 6.84
CA LYS A 724 53.66 29.63 5.54
C LYS A 724 52.48 28.82 5.03
N THR A 725 51.43 29.53 4.62
CA THR A 725 50.29 28.98 3.89
C THR A 725 50.73 28.59 2.49
N THR A 726 50.68 27.30 2.18
CA THR A 726 50.99 26.75 0.86
C THR A 726 50.20 25.48 0.63
N ARG A 727 50.16 25.02 -0.62
CA ARG A 727 49.64 23.70 -0.96
C ARG A 727 50.61 22.63 -0.47
N ARG A 728 50.11 21.66 0.30
CA ARG A 728 50.88 20.58 0.94
C ARG A 728 50.30 19.23 0.56
N GLU A 729 51.14 18.21 0.51
CA GLU A 729 50.77 16.84 0.16
C GLU A 729 50.09 16.67 -1.22
N ASN A 730 50.24 17.66 -2.11
CA ASN A 730 49.80 17.57 -3.50
C ASN A 730 50.53 16.45 -4.25
N GLY A 731 49.79 15.64 -4.99
CA GLY A 731 50.28 14.42 -5.66
C GLY A 731 50.57 13.25 -4.71
N LYS A 732 50.36 13.42 -3.39
CA LYS A 732 50.67 12.40 -2.37
C LYS A 732 49.47 11.93 -1.58
N LYS A 733 48.58 12.84 -1.15
CA LYS A 733 47.43 12.48 -0.32
C LYS A 733 46.13 13.07 -0.87
N CYS A 734 45.05 12.30 -0.70
CA CYS A 734 43.69 12.72 -1.00
C CYS A 734 42.96 13.01 0.31
N TYR A 735 42.31 14.17 0.41
CA TYR A 735 41.55 14.59 1.59
C TYR A 735 40.06 14.72 1.26
N VAL A 736 39.23 14.18 2.14
CA VAL A 736 37.78 14.44 2.19
C VAL A 736 37.45 14.87 3.62
N ALA A 737 37.06 16.13 3.81
CA ALA A 737 36.86 16.72 5.12
C ALA A 737 35.37 16.73 5.51
N PHE A 738 35.09 16.45 6.79
CA PHE A 738 33.76 16.32 7.37
C PHE A 738 33.66 17.15 8.64
N LYS A 739 32.51 17.77 8.92
CA LYS A 739 32.26 18.48 10.20
C LYS A 739 31.62 17.57 11.23
N ASP A 740 31.89 17.77 12.52
CA ASP A 740 31.22 17.01 13.59
C ASP A 740 29.74 17.37 13.74
N GLY A 741 29.39 18.59 13.37
CA GLY A 741 28.04 19.11 13.38
C GLY A 741 27.95 20.29 12.42
N THR A 742 26.72 20.69 12.11
CA THR A 742 26.48 21.71 11.08
C THR A 742 27.11 23.06 11.43
N THR A 743 27.09 23.44 12.71
CA THR A 743 27.73 24.65 13.25
C THR A 743 29.09 24.39 13.91
N SER A 744 29.62 23.16 13.83
CA SER A 744 30.86 22.81 14.51
C SER A 744 32.08 23.50 13.90
N SER A 745 32.98 23.96 14.76
CA SER A 745 34.31 24.45 14.41
C SER A 745 35.37 23.33 14.34
N SER A 746 34.96 22.08 14.54
CA SER A 746 35.79 20.87 14.46
C SER A 746 35.21 19.81 13.52
N GLY A 747 36.07 18.86 13.15
CA GLY A 747 35.67 17.69 12.39
C GLY A 747 36.81 16.72 12.13
N VAL A 748 36.63 15.90 11.11
CA VAL A 748 37.56 14.85 10.71
C VAL A 748 37.82 14.92 9.21
N ALA A 749 39.06 14.75 8.78
CA ALA A 749 39.37 14.47 7.38
C ALA A 749 39.76 13.00 7.19
N MET A 750 39.17 12.37 6.19
CA MET A 750 39.66 11.10 5.66
C MET A 750 40.85 11.38 4.75
N VAL A 751 41.96 10.71 5.03
CA VAL A 751 43.22 10.84 4.31
C VAL A 751 43.57 9.51 3.69
N LEU A 752 43.71 9.49 2.37
CA LEU A 752 44.29 8.34 1.67
C LEU A 752 45.73 8.59 1.30
N THR A 753 46.59 7.69 1.73
CA THR A 753 48.01 7.66 1.37
C THR A 753 48.25 6.84 0.08
N PRO A 754 49.41 7.00 -0.58
CA PRO A 754 49.70 6.33 -1.85
C PRO A 754 49.69 4.79 -1.80
N ASP A 755 49.89 4.21 -0.62
CA ASP A 755 49.79 2.77 -0.35
C ASP A 755 48.33 2.28 -0.24
N TYR A 756 47.37 3.17 -0.49
CA TYR A 756 45.94 2.95 -0.37
C TYR A 756 45.46 2.61 1.05
N THR A 757 46.19 3.06 2.08
CA THR A 757 45.72 2.99 3.47
C THR A 757 44.97 4.25 3.89
N TRP A 758 43.86 4.06 4.59
CA TRP A 758 43.02 5.17 5.05
C TRP A 758 43.32 5.52 6.50
N LYS A 759 43.51 6.82 6.73
CA LYS A 759 43.66 7.39 8.06
C LYS A 759 42.60 8.45 8.27
N SER A 760 42.27 8.69 9.53
CA SER A 760 41.40 9.80 9.92
C SER A 760 42.21 10.75 10.78
N ILE A 761 42.21 12.02 10.40
CA ILE A 761 42.88 13.08 11.14
C ILE A 761 41.83 14.01 11.72
N VAL A 762 42.01 14.42 12.97
CA VAL A 762 41.19 15.45 13.60
C VAL A 762 41.55 16.80 12.99
N THR A 763 40.55 17.63 12.76
CA THR A 763 40.66 18.89 12.04
C THR A 763 39.79 19.95 12.71
N SER A 764 40.14 21.22 12.56
CA SER A 764 39.35 22.33 13.10
C SER A 764 39.62 23.62 12.33
N ALA A 765 38.85 24.66 12.68
CA ALA A 765 38.91 25.99 12.10
C ALA A 765 40.25 26.74 12.29
N ALA A 766 41.19 26.17 13.07
CA ALA A 766 42.52 26.72 13.27
C ALA A 766 43.60 26.08 12.38
N PHE A 767 43.29 24.98 11.68
CA PHE A 767 44.30 24.19 10.96
C PHE A 767 44.48 24.65 9.51
N ASN A 768 43.74 24.04 8.58
CA ASN A 768 44.04 24.10 7.15
C ASN A 768 42.76 24.16 6.31
N TYR A 769 42.90 24.54 5.05
CA TYR A 769 41.84 24.57 4.06
C TYR A 769 41.83 23.27 3.26
N TYR A 770 40.64 22.69 3.09
CA TYR A 770 40.46 21.41 2.42
C TYR A 770 39.71 21.58 1.10
N PRO A 771 39.98 20.73 0.08
CA PRO A 771 39.20 20.69 -1.14
C PRO A 771 37.70 20.52 -0.83
N VAL A 772 36.87 21.40 -1.36
CA VAL A 772 35.44 21.41 -1.03
C VAL A 772 34.67 20.39 -1.86
N ARG A 773 33.92 19.54 -1.16
CA ARG A 773 32.91 18.61 -1.70
C ARG A 773 31.61 18.82 -0.93
N LEU A 774 30.50 18.73 -1.64
CA LEU A 774 29.19 18.88 -1.02
C LEU A 774 28.43 17.56 -1.04
N PHE A 775 27.57 17.40 -0.04
CA PHE A 775 26.74 16.24 0.16
C PHE A 775 25.28 16.64 0.29
N ARG A 776 24.39 15.71 -0.04
CA ARG A 776 22.94 15.86 0.11
C ARG A 776 22.31 14.52 0.47
N THR A 777 21.26 14.56 1.28
CA THR A 777 20.47 13.36 1.60
C THR A 777 19.37 13.12 0.56
N SER A 778 18.65 12.00 0.65
CA SER A 778 17.41 11.74 -0.10
C SER A 778 16.22 12.60 0.32
N CYS A 779 16.37 13.43 1.35
CA CYS A 779 15.30 14.30 1.87
C CYS A 779 15.16 15.62 1.10
N TYR A 780 15.98 15.83 0.07
CA TYR A 780 15.79 16.90 -0.88
C TYR A 780 14.48 16.73 -1.66
N ILE A 781 13.79 17.84 -1.89
CA ILE A 781 12.57 17.90 -2.67
C ILE A 781 12.97 18.42 -4.05
N HIS A 782 12.76 17.59 -5.07
CA HIS A 782 12.94 18.00 -6.46
C HIS A 782 11.81 18.94 -6.89
N ASP A 783 12.18 20.03 -7.56
CA ASP A 783 11.24 21.02 -8.07
C ASP A 783 10.47 20.49 -9.29
N ASN A 784 9.27 21.03 -9.50
CA ASN A 784 8.52 20.85 -10.74
C ASN A 784 9.16 21.69 -11.86
N LEU A 785 9.03 21.25 -13.12
CA LEU A 785 9.57 21.93 -14.31
C LEU A 785 8.71 23.07 -14.87
#